data_AF-A0A7D9H9D3-F1
#
_entry.id   AF-A0A7D9H9D3-F1
#
_cell.length_a   1.000
_cell.length_b   1.000
_cell.length_c   1.000
_cell.angle_alpha   90.00
_cell.angle_beta   90.00
_cell.angle_gamma   90.00
#
_symmetry.space_group_name_H-M   'P 1'
#
loop_
_entity.id
_entity.type
_entity.pdbx_description
1 polymer ?
#
loop_
_entity_poly.entity_id
_entity_poly.type
_entity_poly.pdbx_seq_one_letter_code
_entity_poly.pdbx_strand_id
1 'polypeptide(L)'
;MKNVRAFKVVKSCPLWATELYRVLYNLKDGTGDFTCSGSLPELCFPGLYGENIGHISLPVRDEQAHKIKEIAKKVIVDLESPKDATSLKIWQLDANQVTIKNDKFKAGVQNLFAVVKENLGLRYNEEHIQFRFHKMFLYEKSFQCKVYDGAERDKDMFASIQIQLPSLFEGGKITVCHAGNEKVFEMDGEKSPYCCKYVALYSDCEYQVSEVMSGYKLALIYTLHWTTTTDAPSADTEATVARNVANILPNIRSEQALYFSWLLSNEYKESDFSGNGVNALTGFDAAAAKALQEASEQLSEDEQYEFHIAEIYRTVDEHLEYNNGVPSYRTDEYDISLSSTFHNFDGTEKDINFDYFSFWDDVINGECPSDRSLTEFESELWGKGSCECDDSMSYPGYIRYNTYNRYAIFAWPKANFVEIVGRWNHEAAIECVFDKFNEVQNISSLDPAFQKAEQFLRKLLDLAISENIPEMISSVFSFLISNVKSESVRLANMLITEIMTKERDYWSSGECKREPYCLDDSMIQPLVKLVVDLGWPSLSEAVKTLFDLSPVSQHGRWAEFLMKYLKEMKNDERFVEGDVRFRSILTCLVEKFGTDAQTNQLEDTEIYQTTENTRAEKIAILLFHIGDQELLQIFTDGVCDYIRHSEGSCILQELVKSLMSHELGDNGFWIQLLKCRIEQLEKIEKMKVKPFSWEQEEAIIDGHPSVQAFLRGPTRTMKYDIFTSEDEVRGFMFKYFKRPWPATDVNVDRREYSVWVSIPGKGTKAFAVLKKTREWYDRKVAKFNQNLDELKELRTFLKSAINNTSS
;
A
#
# COMPACT_ATOMS: atom_id res chain seq x y z
N MET A 1 -2.26 -30.93 -16.75
CA MET A 1 -3.25 -30.32 -15.82
C MET A 1 -2.71 -30.41 -14.39
N LYS A 2 -2.56 -29.24 -13.76
CA LYS A 2 -2.40 -28.96 -12.32
C LYS A 2 -1.07 -29.35 -11.66
N ASN A 3 -0.08 -28.49 -11.87
CA ASN A 3 0.82 -27.96 -10.83
C ASN A 3 0.97 -26.45 -11.03
N VAL A 4 -0.17 -25.76 -11.17
CA VAL A 4 -0.22 -24.31 -10.92
C VAL A 4 -0.26 -24.21 -9.40
N ARG A 5 0.84 -23.79 -8.79
CA ARG A 5 0.79 -23.25 -7.43
C ARG A 5 -0.36 -22.25 -7.44
N ALA A 6 -1.41 -22.55 -6.69
CA ALA A 6 -2.48 -21.61 -6.47
C ALA A 6 -1.83 -20.31 -5.99
N PHE A 7 -1.81 -19.29 -6.86
CA PHE A 7 -1.60 -17.93 -6.42
C PHE A 7 -2.60 -17.71 -5.30
N LYS A 8 -2.04 -17.33 -4.16
CA LYS A 8 -2.77 -17.03 -2.93
C LYS A 8 -4.00 -16.24 -3.31
N VAL A 9 -5.16 -16.78 -2.94
CA VAL A 9 -6.42 -16.06 -2.95
C VAL A 9 -6.21 -14.79 -2.12
N VAL A 10 -6.12 -13.67 -2.84
CA VAL A 10 -6.75 -12.38 -2.53
C VAL A 10 -6.49 -11.88 -1.10
N LYS A 11 -5.43 -11.09 -0.91
CA LYS A 11 -5.62 -9.87 -0.12
C LYS A 11 -6.65 -9.09 -0.92
N SER A 12 -7.80 -8.78 -0.34
CA SER A 12 -8.84 -8.01 -1.03
C SER A 12 -8.20 -6.72 -1.52
N CYS A 13 -8.16 -6.51 -2.85
CA CYS A 13 -7.79 -5.23 -3.41
C CYS A 13 -8.66 -4.17 -2.71
N PRO A 14 -8.05 -3.13 -2.12
CA PRO A 14 -8.80 -2.17 -1.33
C PRO A 14 -9.86 -1.47 -2.18
N LEU A 15 -10.98 -1.09 -1.57
CA LEU A 15 -12.14 -0.55 -2.29
C LEU A 15 -11.75 0.69 -3.11
N TRP A 16 -10.88 1.54 -2.56
CA TRP A 16 -10.38 2.73 -3.26
C TRP A 16 -9.64 2.39 -4.56
N ALA A 17 -8.89 1.28 -4.61
CA ALA A 17 -8.13 0.91 -5.80
C ALA A 17 -9.07 0.44 -6.92
N THR A 18 -10.10 -0.33 -6.57
CA THR A 18 -11.14 -0.74 -7.53
C THR A 18 -11.95 0.46 -8.04
N GLU A 19 -12.30 1.40 -7.16
CA GLU A 19 -13.02 2.62 -7.53
C GLU A 19 -12.17 3.53 -8.41
N LEU A 20 -10.89 3.75 -8.04
CA LEU A 20 -9.95 4.55 -8.82
C LEU A 20 -9.73 3.95 -10.21
N TYR A 21 -9.55 2.63 -10.28
CA TYR A 21 -9.49 1.90 -11.55
C TYR A 21 -10.71 2.20 -12.42
N ARG A 22 -11.93 2.01 -11.89
CA ARG A 22 -13.16 2.24 -12.67
C ARG A 22 -13.27 3.67 -13.17
N VAL A 23 -13.01 4.64 -12.30
CA VAL A 23 -13.13 6.07 -12.62
C VAL A 23 -12.13 6.49 -13.69
N LEU A 24 -10.85 6.11 -13.55
CA LEU A 24 -9.83 6.43 -14.55
C LEU A 24 -9.99 5.61 -15.82
N TYR A 25 -10.34 4.32 -15.74
CA TYR A 25 -10.55 3.48 -16.92
C TYR A 25 -11.68 4.01 -17.80
N ASN A 26 -12.74 4.57 -17.20
CA ASN A 26 -13.85 5.19 -17.94
C ASN A 26 -13.41 6.42 -18.76
N LEU A 27 -12.25 7.03 -18.50
CA LEU A 27 -11.70 8.07 -19.39
C LEU A 27 -11.35 7.52 -20.78
N LYS A 28 -11.16 6.19 -20.95
CA LYS A 28 -10.97 5.59 -22.28
C LYS A 28 -12.14 5.90 -23.22
N ASP A 29 -13.34 6.12 -22.66
CA ASP A 29 -14.58 6.36 -23.41
C ASP A 29 -14.92 7.86 -23.56
N GLY A 30 -13.98 8.76 -23.22
CA GLY A 30 -14.18 10.22 -23.21
C GLY A 30 -13.00 11.07 -23.68
N THR A 31 -11.97 10.50 -24.32
CA THR A 31 -10.77 11.23 -24.80
C THR A 31 -11.03 12.12 -26.03
N GLY A 32 -12.27 12.28 -26.44
CA GLY A 32 -12.63 13.14 -27.55
C GLY A 32 -12.98 14.53 -27.06
N ASP A 33 -13.21 15.42 -28.02
CA ASP A 33 -13.50 16.81 -27.73
C ASP A 33 -14.96 17.02 -27.33
N PHE A 34 -15.26 18.07 -26.55
CA PHE A 34 -16.66 18.41 -26.20
C PHE A 34 -17.47 18.85 -27.43
N THR A 35 -16.78 19.24 -28.51
CA THR A 35 -17.36 19.55 -29.81
C THR A 35 -16.36 19.36 -30.95
N CYS A 36 -16.87 18.98 -32.12
CA CYS A 36 -16.08 18.88 -33.35
C CYS A 36 -16.82 19.46 -34.55
N SER A 37 -16.07 19.88 -35.58
CA SER A 37 -16.64 20.40 -36.83
C SER A 37 -15.85 19.97 -38.06
N GLY A 38 -16.46 20.06 -39.23
CA GLY A 38 -15.77 19.77 -40.48
C GLY A 38 -16.56 20.14 -41.73
N SER A 39 -15.86 20.14 -42.86
CA SER A 39 -16.46 20.29 -44.20
C SER A 39 -16.65 18.94 -44.86
N LEU A 40 -17.75 18.76 -45.58
CA LEU A 40 -18.15 17.51 -46.21
C LEU A 40 -18.30 17.71 -47.73
N PRO A 41 -17.19 17.86 -48.48
CA PRO A 41 -17.23 18.11 -49.91
C PRO A 41 -17.76 16.92 -50.72
N GLU A 42 -17.63 15.70 -50.20
CA GLU A 42 -18.06 14.47 -50.88
C GLU A 42 -19.53 14.10 -50.58
N LEU A 43 -20.17 14.79 -49.63
CA LEU A 43 -21.55 14.50 -49.25
C LEU A 43 -22.51 14.98 -50.35
N CYS A 44 -23.21 14.04 -50.98
CA CYS A 44 -24.17 14.30 -52.06
C CYS A 44 -25.33 15.21 -51.63
N PHE A 45 -26.11 15.75 -52.56
CA PHE A 45 -27.31 16.51 -52.18
C PHE A 45 -28.40 15.59 -51.57
N PRO A 46 -29.08 15.99 -50.48
CA PRO A 46 -30.08 15.18 -49.78
C PRO A 46 -31.34 14.81 -50.59
N GLY A 47 -31.68 15.59 -51.62
CA GLY A 47 -32.95 15.42 -52.33
C GLY A 47 -34.14 15.64 -51.41
N LEU A 48 -34.18 16.80 -50.74
CA LEU A 48 -35.22 17.15 -49.77
C LEU A 48 -36.60 17.29 -50.43
N TYR A 49 -37.60 16.73 -49.77
CA TYR A 49 -39.00 16.84 -50.14
C TYR A 49 -39.84 17.15 -48.90
N GLY A 50 -40.51 18.29 -48.88
CA GLY A 50 -41.44 18.65 -47.82
C GLY A 50 -42.88 18.36 -48.22
N GLU A 51 -43.68 17.79 -47.32
CA GLU A 51 -45.12 17.65 -47.53
C GLU A 51 -45.73 19.06 -47.68
N ASN A 52 -46.47 19.32 -48.77
CA ASN A 52 -47.00 20.63 -49.16
C ASN A 52 -45.98 21.73 -49.54
N ILE A 53 -44.66 21.47 -49.47
CA ILE A 53 -43.60 22.35 -50.02
C ILE A 53 -43.14 21.86 -51.40
N GLY A 54 -43.12 20.53 -51.58
CA GLY A 54 -42.54 19.88 -52.75
C GLY A 54 -41.03 19.68 -52.63
N HIS A 55 -40.34 19.62 -53.77
CA HIS A 55 -38.88 19.50 -53.79
C HIS A 55 -38.20 20.81 -53.33
N ILE A 56 -37.31 20.70 -52.34
CA ILE A 56 -36.52 21.82 -51.82
C ILE A 56 -35.16 21.79 -52.52
N SER A 57 -34.85 22.84 -53.26
CA SER A 57 -33.60 23.00 -53.99
C SER A 57 -32.55 23.64 -53.09
N LEU A 58 -31.29 23.32 -53.34
CA LEU A 58 -30.15 23.85 -52.60
C LEU A 58 -29.20 24.57 -53.57
N PRO A 59 -28.71 25.78 -53.25
CA PRO A 59 -29.11 26.64 -52.13
C PRO A 59 -30.56 27.13 -52.23
N VAL A 60 -31.21 27.31 -51.08
CA VAL A 60 -32.61 27.80 -50.99
C VAL A 60 -32.68 29.25 -51.47
N ARG A 61 -33.70 29.56 -52.28
CA ARG A 61 -34.02 30.92 -52.76
C ARG A 61 -35.27 31.47 -52.08
N ASP A 62 -35.52 32.76 -52.23
CA ASP A 62 -36.66 33.46 -51.62
C ASP A 62 -38.01 32.75 -51.80
N GLU A 63 -38.34 32.30 -53.01
CA GLU A 63 -39.61 31.62 -53.27
C GLU A 63 -39.79 30.33 -52.46
N GLN A 64 -38.73 29.52 -52.33
CA GLN A 64 -38.76 28.28 -51.54
C GLN A 64 -38.71 28.58 -50.05
N ALA A 65 -37.95 29.58 -49.63
CA ALA A 65 -37.93 30.02 -48.24
C ALA A 65 -39.31 30.48 -47.77
N HIS A 66 -40.07 31.23 -48.58
CA HIS A 66 -41.43 31.62 -48.24
C HIS A 66 -42.36 30.41 -48.06
N LYS A 67 -42.31 29.43 -48.97
CA LYS A 67 -43.08 28.20 -48.84
C LYS A 67 -42.72 27.40 -47.59
N ILE A 68 -41.44 27.32 -47.24
CA ILE A 68 -40.99 26.67 -46.01
C ILE A 68 -41.59 27.40 -44.79
N LYS A 69 -41.52 28.73 -44.76
CA LYS A 69 -42.03 29.57 -43.65
C LYS A 69 -43.55 29.47 -43.45
N GLU A 70 -44.33 29.22 -44.49
CA GLU A 70 -45.78 29.04 -44.37
C GLU A 70 -46.17 27.78 -43.60
N ILE A 71 -45.31 26.76 -43.60
CA ILE A 71 -45.57 25.45 -42.97
C ILE A 71 -44.76 25.29 -41.69
N ALA A 72 -43.56 25.84 -41.65
CA ALA A 72 -42.63 25.72 -40.55
C ALA A 72 -43.13 26.47 -39.32
N LYS A 73 -42.90 25.87 -38.14
CA LYS A 73 -43.14 26.52 -36.86
C LYS A 73 -42.05 27.57 -36.65
N LYS A 74 -42.44 28.82 -36.38
CA LYS A 74 -41.49 29.84 -35.94
C LYS A 74 -40.96 29.47 -34.56
N VAL A 75 -39.64 29.40 -34.41
CA VAL A 75 -39.00 29.13 -33.12
C VAL A 75 -39.11 30.38 -32.25
N ILE A 76 -39.63 30.22 -31.03
CA ILE A 76 -39.71 31.28 -30.02
C ILE A 76 -38.66 30.94 -28.97
N VAL A 77 -37.73 31.86 -28.72
CA VAL A 77 -36.70 31.71 -27.68
C VAL A 77 -37.04 32.67 -26.55
N ASP A 78 -37.11 32.17 -25.32
CA ASP A 78 -37.25 33.00 -24.12
C ASP A 78 -35.94 33.75 -23.89
N LEU A 79 -35.90 35.00 -24.36
CA LEU A 79 -34.80 35.93 -24.07
C LEU A 79 -35.06 36.61 -22.73
N GLU A 80 -34.04 36.77 -21.90
CA GLU A 80 -34.11 37.50 -20.61
C GLU A 80 -34.56 38.97 -20.75
N SER A 81 -34.67 39.51 -21.97
CA SER A 81 -35.14 40.86 -22.26
C SER A 81 -36.37 40.87 -23.18
N PRO A 82 -37.58 41.15 -22.67
CA PRO A 82 -38.86 41.06 -23.40
C PRO A 82 -39.05 42.03 -24.58
N LYS A 83 -38.09 42.92 -24.87
CA LYS A 83 -38.20 43.92 -25.95
C LYS A 83 -37.77 43.39 -27.32
N ASP A 84 -37.03 42.28 -27.38
CA ASP A 84 -36.42 41.77 -28.61
C ASP A 84 -37.01 40.44 -29.14
N ALA A 85 -38.01 39.88 -28.45
CA ALA A 85 -38.61 38.57 -28.78
C ALA A 85 -39.24 38.46 -30.18
N THR A 86 -39.55 39.59 -30.84
CA THR A 86 -40.22 39.62 -32.15
C THR A 86 -39.31 39.44 -33.37
N SER A 87 -37.98 39.45 -33.22
CA SER A 87 -37.03 39.59 -34.34
C SER A 87 -36.31 38.31 -34.79
N LEU A 88 -36.38 37.19 -34.05
CA LEU A 88 -35.76 35.93 -34.47
C LEU A 88 -36.54 35.30 -35.64
N LYS A 89 -35.82 34.99 -36.72
CA LYS A 89 -36.39 34.39 -37.94
C LYS A 89 -35.81 32.99 -38.16
N ILE A 90 -35.99 32.14 -37.16
CA ILE A 90 -35.67 30.71 -37.23
C ILE A 90 -36.97 29.95 -37.42
N TRP A 91 -37.02 29.10 -38.43
CA TRP A 91 -38.19 28.33 -38.81
C TRP A 91 -37.88 26.85 -38.76
N GLN A 92 -38.67 26.09 -37.99
CA GLN A 92 -38.50 24.67 -37.75
C GLN A 92 -39.49 23.84 -38.56
N LEU A 93 -38.99 22.81 -39.21
CA LEU A 93 -39.78 21.68 -39.71
C LEU A 93 -39.38 20.43 -38.94
N ASP A 94 -40.37 19.71 -38.42
CA ASP A 94 -40.15 18.46 -37.70
C ASP A 94 -39.78 17.33 -38.68
N ALA A 95 -39.12 16.27 -38.18
CA ALA A 95 -38.62 15.19 -39.03
C ALA A 95 -39.71 14.52 -39.91
N ASN A 96 -40.96 14.47 -39.45
CA ASN A 96 -42.08 13.91 -40.22
C ASN A 96 -42.54 14.80 -41.38
N GLN A 97 -42.21 16.09 -41.39
CA GLN A 97 -42.58 17.04 -42.44
C GLN A 97 -41.58 17.04 -43.61
N VAL A 98 -40.40 16.44 -43.43
CA VAL A 98 -39.29 16.48 -44.39
C VAL A 98 -38.79 15.06 -44.71
N THR A 99 -38.87 14.69 -45.97
CA THR A 99 -38.34 13.43 -46.49
C THR A 99 -37.00 13.65 -47.21
N ILE A 100 -35.97 12.93 -46.79
CA ILE A 100 -34.68 12.84 -47.49
C ILE A 100 -34.76 11.69 -48.49
N LYS A 101 -34.77 12.00 -49.81
CA LYS A 101 -34.95 10.98 -50.86
C LYS A 101 -33.66 10.36 -51.37
N ASN A 102 -32.51 11.01 -51.20
CA ASN A 102 -31.25 10.47 -51.71
C ASN A 102 -30.60 9.49 -50.73
N ASP A 103 -30.60 8.20 -51.05
CA ASP A 103 -30.00 7.18 -50.18
C ASP A 103 -28.47 7.28 -50.09
N LYS A 104 -27.79 7.85 -51.11
CA LYS A 104 -26.35 8.13 -51.01
C LYS A 104 -26.04 9.20 -49.96
N PHE A 105 -26.93 10.19 -49.81
CA PHE A 105 -26.80 11.17 -48.73
C PHE A 105 -26.97 10.50 -47.38
N LYS A 106 -28.01 9.66 -47.21
CA LYS A 106 -28.22 8.93 -45.95
C LYS A 106 -27.00 8.08 -45.58
N ALA A 107 -26.42 7.34 -46.53
CA ALA A 107 -25.20 6.57 -46.31
C ALA A 107 -24.00 7.46 -45.94
N GLY A 108 -23.84 8.62 -46.61
CA GLY A 108 -22.80 9.59 -46.26
C GLY A 108 -22.95 10.18 -44.86
N VAL A 109 -24.18 10.41 -44.41
CA VAL A 109 -24.46 10.87 -43.04
C VAL A 109 -24.16 9.76 -42.01
N GLN A 110 -24.37 8.48 -42.35
CA GLN A 110 -23.93 7.37 -41.48
C GLN A 110 -22.40 7.30 -41.38
N ASN A 111 -21.66 7.53 -42.47
CA ASN A 111 -20.20 7.61 -42.41
C ASN A 111 -19.73 8.81 -41.58
N LEU A 112 -20.44 9.95 -41.64
CA LEU A 112 -20.17 11.10 -40.79
C LEU A 112 -20.35 10.74 -39.31
N PHE A 113 -21.36 9.94 -38.96
CA PHE A 113 -21.57 9.50 -37.59
C PHE A 113 -20.34 8.75 -37.04
N ALA A 114 -19.71 7.88 -37.82
CA ALA A 114 -18.47 7.20 -37.41
C ALA A 114 -17.31 8.19 -37.12
N VAL A 115 -17.16 9.22 -37.95
CA VAL A 115 -16.15 10.29 -37.74
C VAL A 115 -16.45 11.12 -36.51
N VAL A 116 -17.72 11.48 -36.29
CA VAL A 116 -18.15 12.24 -35.11
C VAL A 116 -17.98 11.44 -33.84
N LYS A 117 -18.29 10.14 -33.89
CA LYS A 117 -18.10 9.20 -32.79
C LYS A 117 -16.64 9.18 -32.33
N GLU A 118 -15.69 9.08 -33.26
CA GLU A 118 -14.27 9.13 -32.95
C GLU A 118 -13.86 10.48 -32.35
N ASN A 119 -14.25 11.59 -32.97
CA ASN A 119 -13.84 12.93 -32.53
C ASN A 119 -14.45 13.36 -31.20
N LEU A 120 -15.68 12.93 -30.89
CA LEU A 120 -16.31 13.15 -29.58
C LEU A 120 -15.87 12.12 -28.54
N GLY A 121 -15.08 11.10 -28.91
CA GLY A 121 -14.51 10.12 -27.98
C GLY A 121 -15.45 8.97 -27.63
N LEU A 122 -16.54 8.81 -28.37
CA LEU A 122 -17.59 7.82 -28.12
C LEU A 122 -17.14 6.40 -28.50
N ARG A 123 -16.40 5.69 -27.65
CA ARG A 123 -15.87 4.34 -27.97
C ARG A 123 -16.87 3.18 -27.84
N TYR A 124 -18.13 3.46 -27.55
CA TYR A 124 -19.20 2.46 -27.36
C TYR A 124 -19.57 1.70 -28.64
N ASN A 125 -20.14 0.50 -28.52
CA ASN A 125 -20.74 -0.21 -29.66
C ASN A 125 -21.88 0.62 -30.28
N GLU A 126 -21.99 0.63 -31.61
CA GLU A 126 -23.04 1.39 -32.32
C GLU A 126 -24.46 0.94 -31.93
N GLU A 127 -24.61 -0.31 -31.48
CA GLU A 127 -25.89 -0.83 -30.99
C GLU A 127 -26.40 -0.12 -29.73
N HIS A 128 -25.52 0.55 -28.98
CA HIS A 128 -25.87 1.32 -27.78
C HIS A 128 -26.27 2.77 -28.08
N ILE A 129 -26.00 3.27 -29.30
CA ILE A 129 -26.23 4.65 -29.69
C ILE A 129 -27.24 4.69 -30.82
N GLN A 130 -28.39 5.30 -30.57
CA GLN A 130 -29.37 5.51 -31.62
C GLN A 130 -29.22 6.89 -32.26
N PHE A 131 -28.87 6.90 -33.54
CA PHE A 131 -28.70 8.11 -34.34
C PHE A 131 -29.95 8.41 -35.18
N ARG A 132 -30.60 9.56 -34.95
CA ARG A 132 -31.91 9.90 -35.54
C ARG A 132 -31.92 11.29 -36.16
N PHE A 133 -32.56 11.42 -37.33
CA PHE A 133 -32.94 12.74 -37.86
C PHE A 133 -34.06 13.32 -37.00
N HIS A 134 -33.87 14.53 -36.48
CA HIS A 134 -34.77 15.12 -35.49
C HIS A 134 -35.58 16.29 -36.05
N LYS A 135 -34.91 17.30 -36.62
CA LYS A 135 -35.58 18.50 -37.18
C LYS A 135 -34.74 19.19 -38.25
N MET A 136 -35.36 20.06 -39.03
CA MET A 136 -34.70 20.94 -40.00
C MET A 136 -34.97 22.40 -39.64
N PHE A 137 -33.91 23.22 -39.65
CA PHE A 137 -34.00 24.67 -39.44
C PHE A 137 -33.70 25.44 -40.71
N LEU A 138 -34.52 26.46 -40.96
CA LEU A 138 -34.25 27.55 -41.90
C LEU A 138 -33.97 28.83 -41.09
N TYR A 139 -32.75 29.33 -41.18
CA TYR A 139 -32.35 30.62 -40.63
C TYR A 139 -32.40 31.67 -41.74
N GLU A 140 -33.08 32.78 -41.47
CA GLU A 140 -33.08 33.99 -42.31
C GLU A 140 -32.27 35.09 -41.61
N LYS A 141 -32.04 36.21 -42.30
CA LYS A 141 -31.56 37.45 -41.68
C LYS A 141 -32.30 37.79 -40.37
N SER A 142 -31.59 37.68 -39.25
CA SER A 142 -32.13 37.86 -37.89
C SER A 142 -31.06 38.35 -36.93
N PHE A 143 -31.41 39.24 -36.00
CA PHE A 143 -30.50 39.75 -34.98
C PHE A 143 -29.86 38.62 -34.14
N GLN A 144 -28.72 38.90 -33.51
CA GLN A 144 -27.93 37.92 -32.76
C GLN A 144 -28.79 37.17 -31.74
N CYS A 145 -28.76 35.84 -31.80
CA CYS A 145 -29.47 34.99 -30.85
C CYS A 145 -28.46 34.33 -29.91
N LYS A 146 -28.72 34.36 -28.59
CA LYS A 146 -28.24 33.30 -27.71
C LYS A 146 -29.31 32.21 -27.73
N VAL A 147 -29.09 31.14 -28.49
CA VAL A 147 -30.00 29.99 -28.45
C VAL A 147 -29.53 29.11 -27.30
N TYR A 148 -30.09 29.30 -26.11
CA TYR A 148 -29.96 28.31 -25.04
C TYR A 148 -30.90 27.15 -25.37
N ASP A 149 -30.44 26.13 -26.11
CA ASP A 149 -31.20 24.88 -26.24
C ASP A 149 -30.81 23.91 -25.11
N GLY A 150 -31.14 24.32 -23.88
CA GLY A 150 -31.24 23.39 -22.75
C GLY A 150 -32.64 22.79 -22.59
N ALA A 151 -33.59 23.14 -23.47
CA ALA A 151 -35.03 22.99 -23.20
C ALA A 151 -35.67 21.75 -23.84
N GLU A 152 -35.10 21.18 -24.91
CA GLU A 152 -35.57 19.90 -25.48
C GLU A 152 -34.54 18.79 -25.24
N ARG A 153 -34.24 18.51 -23.95
CA ARG A 153 -33.51 17.30 -23.57
C ARG A 153 -34.49 16.16 -23.40
N ASP A 154 -34.72 15.38 -24.47
CA ASP A 154 -35.20 14.02 -24.27
C ASP A 154 -34.24 13.32 -23.30
N LYS A 155 -34.75 12.61 -22.29
CA LYS A 155 -33.94 12.03 -21.20
C LYS A 155 -32.81 11.12 -21.67
N ASP A 156 -32.94 10.56 -22.86
CA ASP A 156 -31.99 9.66 -23.49
C ASP A 156 -31.03 10.37 -24.47
N MET A 157 -31.27 11.64 -24.84
CA MET A 157 -30.41 12.39 -25.76
C MET A 157 -29.15 12.91 -25.05
N PHE A 158 -27.97 12.60 -25.60
CA PHE A 158 -26.69 13.02 -25.00
C PHE A 158 -25.79 13.83 -25.93
N ALA A 159 -26.04 13.82 -27.24
CA ALA A 159 -25.32 14.65 -28.21
C ALA A 159 -26.19 14.99 -29.43
N SER A 160 -25.78 16.02 -30.17
CA SER A 160 -26.44 16.45 -31.40
C SER A 160 -25.43 16.77 -32.50
N ILE A 161 -25.85 16.58 -33.75
CA ILE A 161 -25.08 16.92 -34.95
C ILE A 161 -25.92 17.85 -35.81
N GLN A 162 -25.42 19.06 -36.01
CA GLN A 162 -25.98 20.03 -36.95
C GLN A 162 -25.24 19.93 -38.28
N ILE A 163 -25.92 19.48 -39.33
CA ILE A 163 -25.41 19.45 -40.70
C ILE A 163 -25.98 20.64 -41.46
N GLN A 164 -25.14 21.64 -41.72
CA GLN A 164 -25.48 22.71 -42.66
C GLN A 164 -25.45 22.19 -44.09
N LEU A 165 -26.57 22.38 -44.79
CA LEU A 165 -26.69 22.07 -46.21
C LEU A 165 -26.14 23.23 -47.06
N PRO A 166 -25.79 22.96 -48.34
CA PRO A 166 -25.34 24.00 -49.26
C PRO A 166 -26.30 25.19 -49.29
N SER A 167 -25.81 26.34 -48.84
CA SER A 167 -26.61 27.53 -48.50
C SER A 167 -25.84 28.79 -48.89
N LEU A 168 -26.55 29.82 -49.36
CA LEU A 168 -25.97 31.12 -49.69
C LEU A 168 -26.36 32.11 -48.60
N PHE A 169 -25.43 32.43 -47.70
CA PHE A 169 -25.63 33.31 -46.55
C PHE A 169 -24.30 33.86 -46.02
N GLU A 170 -24.38 34.92 -45.21
CA GLU A 170 -23.24 35.51 -44.47
C GLU A 170 -23.56 35.53 -42.97
N GLY A 171 -22.54 35.33 -42.11
CA GLY A 171 -22.67 35.26 -40.67
C GLY A 171 -23.05 33.86 -40.16
N GLY A 172 -23.83 33.78 -39.08
CA GLY A 172 -24.32 32.52 -38.54
C GLY A 172 -23.25 31.58 -37.95
N LYS A 173 -22.20 32.16 -37.34
CA LYS A 173 -21.14 31.44 -36.62
C LYS A 173 -21.73 30.65 -35.45
N ILE A 174 -21.15 29.49 -35.15
CA ILE A 174 -21.57 28.67 -34.01
C ILE A 174 -20.45 28.70 -32.97
N THR A 175 -20.73 29.25 -31.80
CA THR A 175 -19.84 29.23 -30.64
C THR A 175 -20.32 28.15 -29.69
N VAL A 176 -19.48 27.21 -29.28
CA VAL A 176 -19.80 26.18 -28.28
C VAL A 176 -18.91 26.41 -27.07
N CYS A 177 -19.53 26.43 -25.89
CA CYS A 177 -18.89 26.67 -24.61
C CYS A 177 -19.12 25.48 -23.66
N HIS A 178 -18.05 25.03 -23.01
CA HIS A 178 -18.13 23.98 -22.00
C HIS A 178 -16.99 24.13 -20.98
N ALA A 179 -17.29 24.05 -19.68
CA ALA A 179 -16.32 24.15 -18.58
C ALA A 179 -15.33 25.33 -18.70
N GLY A 180 -15.78 26.50 -19.17
CA GLY A 180 -14.94 27.68 -19.36
C GLY A 180 -14.11 27.72 -20.66
N ASN A 181 -14.14 26.65 -21.47
CA ASN A 181 -13.53 26.61 -22.80
C ASN A 181 -14.54 27.05 -23.88
N GLU A 182 -14.08 27.78 -24.88
CA GLU A 182 -14.90 28.30 -25.99
C GLU A 182 -14.31 27.88 -27.36
N LYS A 183 -15.17 27.40 -28.26
CA LYS A 183 -14.81 27.10 -29.66
C LYS A 183 -15.77 27.77 -30.62
N VAL A 184 -15.21 28.44 -31.63
CA VAL A 184 -15.99 29.19 -32.63
C VAL A 184 -15.82 28.57 -34.01
N PHE A 185 -16.94 28.27 -34.66
CA PHE A 185 -17.00 27.64 -35.97
C PHE A 185 -17.62 28.56 -37.02
N GLU A 186 -16.86 28.83 -38.08
CA GLU A 186 -17.31 29.65 -39.22
C GLU A 186 -18.04 28.81 -40.27
N MET A 187 -19.34 29.07 -40.39
CA MET A 187 -20.25 28.24 -41.18
C MET A 187 -20.49 28.80 -42.59
N ASP A 188 -20.29 30.10 -42.81
CA ASP A 188 -20.39 30.79 -44.10
C ASP A 188 -19.07 30.71 -44.93
N GLY A 189 -18.93 31.55 -45.96
CA GLY A 189 -17.74 31.62 -46.84
C GLY A 189 -17.91 30.97 -48.22
N GLU A 190 -16.88 31.03 -49.06
CA GLU A 190 -16.95 30.69 -50.50
C GLU A 190 -17.43 29.26 -50.81
N LYS A 191 -17.20 28.32 -49.90
CA LYS A 191 -17.59 26.91 -50.08
C LYS A 191 -19.02 26.61 -49.58
N SER A 192 -19.60 27.48 -48.73
CA SER A 192 -20.92 27.25 -48.13
C SER A 192 -22.06 27.03 -49.14
N PRO A 193 -22.04 27.60 -50.37
CA PRO A 193 -23.09 27.34 -51.36
C PRO A 193 -22.97 25.97 -52.05
N TYR A 194 -21.84 25.26 -51.88
CA TYR A 194 -21.48 24.09 -52.69
C TYR A 194 -21.20 22.83 -51.87
N CYS A 195 -20.87 22.93 -50.59
CA CYS A 195 -20.61 21.78 -49.73
C CYS A 195 -21.39 21.83 -48.41
N CYS A 196 -21.63 20.66 -47.83
CA CYS A 196 -22.15 20.59 -46.47
C CYS A 196 -21.03 20.91 -45.46
N LYS A 197 -21.41 21.46 -44.31
CA LYS A 197 -20.55 21.57 -43.11
C LYS A 197 -21.28 20.94 -41.94
N TYR A 198 -20.57 20.48 -40.92
CA TYR A 198 -21.19 19.99 -39.71
C TYR A 198 -20.54 20.55 -38.45
N VAL A 199 -21.33 20.62 -37.38
CA VAL A 199 -20.88 20.81 -36.00
C VAL A 199 -21.57 19.75 -35.15
N ALA A 200 -20.81 19.03 -34.33
CA ALA A 200 -21.34 18.08 -33.37
C ALA A 200 -20.94 18.49 -31.95
N LEU A 201 -21.84 18.34 -30.98
CA LEU A 201 -21.60 18.70 -29.58
C LEU A 201 -22.40 17.79 -28.64
N TYR A 202 -21.91 17.63 -27.42
CA TYR A 202 -22.69 17.03 -26.34
C TYR A 202 -23.85 17.93 -25.89
N SER A 203 -24.92 17.33 -25.38
CA SER A 203 -26.16 18.04 -25.00
C SER A 203 -26.05 18.88 -23.72
N ASP A 204 -24.98 18.70 -22.96
CA ASP A 204 -24.60 19.47 -21.77
C ASP A 204 -23.67 20.66 -22.11
N CYS A 205 -23.23 20.80 -23.36
CA CYS A 205 -22.54 22.01 -23.82
C CYS A 205 -23.53 23.16 -24.04
N GLU A 206 -23.09 24.37 -23.75
CA GLU A 206 -23.79 25.58 -24.15
C GLU A 206 -23.37 25.94 -25.58
N TYR A 207 -24.28 26.42 -26.43
CA TYR A 207 -23.89 26.94 -27.74
C TYR A 207 -24.68 28.18 -28.13
N GLN A 208 -24.08 29.00 -28.98
CA GLN A 208 -24.64 30.24 -29.49
C GLN A 208 -24.51 30.28 -31.01
N VAL A 209 -25.58 30.70 -31.69
CA VAL A 209 -25.56 30.96 -33.14
C VAL A 209 -25.61 32.46 -33.38
N SER A 210 -24.57 33.04 -33.99
CA SER A 210 -24.52 34.47 -34.30
C SER A 210 -25.57 34.87 -35.35
N GLU A 211 -25.80 36.17 -35.52
CA GLU A 211 -26.70 36.70 -36.55
C GLU A 211 -26.32 36.22 -37.96
N VAL A 212 -27.35 35.84 -38.74
CA VAL A 212 -27.25 35.71 -40.20
C VAL A 212 -27.45 37.10 -40.79
N MET A 213 -26.45 37.65 -41.47
CA MET A 213 -26.46 39.02 -41.98
C MET A 213 -27.21 39.14 -43.31
N SER A 214 -27.15 38.09 -44.14
CA SER A 214 -27.77 38.02 -45.46
C SER A 214 -28.05 36.57 -45.86
N GLY A 215 -29.02 36.36 -46.75
CA GLY A 215 -29.34 35.04 -47.32
C GLY A 215 -30.11 34.10 -46.39
N TYR A 216 -30.03 32.80 -46.71
CA TYR A 216 -30.71 31.72 -45.98
C TYR A 216 -29.73 30.60 -45.64
N LYS A 217 -29.66 30.21 -44.37
CA LYS A 217 -28.91 29.03 -43.90
C LYS A 217 -29.89 27.91 -43.62
N LEU A 218 -29.72 26.77 -44.27
CA LEU A 218 -30.51 25.57 -44.02
C LEU A 218 -29.67 24.51 -43.30
N ALA A 219 -30.20 23.95 -42.22
CA ALA A 219 -29.50 22.93 -41.44
C ALA A 219 -30.41 21.76 -41.03
N LEU A 220 -29.87 20.55 -41.09
CA LEU A 220 -30.48 19.34 -40.55
C LEU A 220 -29.89 19.06 -39.17
N ILE A 221 -30.75 18.78 -38.20
CA ILE A 221 -30.37 18.41 -36.84
C ILE A 221 -30.58 16.91 -36.67
N TYR A 222 -29.51 16.21 -36.33
CA TYR A 222 -29.54 14.83 -35.89
C TYR A 222 -29.24 14.77 -34.40
N THR A 223 -29.80 13.78 -33.73
CA THR A 223 -29.69 13.56 -32.28
C THR A 223 -29.17 12.16 -32.02
N LEU A 224 -28.34 12.02 -30.98
CA LEU A 224 -27.77 10.77 -30.51
C LEU A 224 -28.42 10.43 -29.18
N HIS A 225 -29.06 9.27 -29.12
CA HIS A 225 -29.74 8.78 -27.92
C HIS A 225 -29.03 7.55 -27.35
N TRP A 226 -28.94 7.50 -26.03
CA TRP A 226 -28.38 6.40 -25.27
C TRP A 226 -29.44 5.33 -25.02
N THR A 227 -29.14 4.08 -25.36
CA THR A 227 -30.15 2.99 -25.35
C THR A 227 -29.90 1.94 -24.26
N THR A 228 -28.93 2.14 -23.38
CA THR A 228 -28.60 1.20 -22.30
C THR A 228 -29.15 1.68 -20.96
N THR A 229 -28.99 0.86 -19.91
CA THR A 229 -29.38 1.21 -18.53
C THR A 229 -28.29 1.97 -17.77
N THR A 230 -27.12 2.21 -18.36
CA THR A 230 -26.05 3.00 -17.74
C THR A 230 -26.26 4.49 -17.98
N ASP A 231 -25.54 5.33 -17.24
CA ASP A 231 -25.55 6.77 -17.48
C ASP A 231 -25.07 7.08 -18.90
N ALA A 232 -25.70 8.11 -19.50
CA ALA A 232 -25.37 8.54 -20.85
C ALA A 232 -24.04 9.32 -20.87
N PRO A 233 -23.28 9.29 -21.98
CA PRO A 233 -22.06 10.07 -22.12
C PRO A 233 -22.29 11.58 -21.95
N SER A 234 -21.29 12.30 -21.46
CA SER A 234 -21.39 13.72 -21.11
C SER A 234 -20.06 14.43 -21.41
N ALA A 235 -20.08 15.71 -21.78
CA ALA A 235 -18.86 16.50 -21.95
C ALA A 235 -18.15 16.77 -20.60
N ASP A 236 -18.88 16.75 -19.49
CA ASP A 236 -18.34 16.95 -18.13
C ASP A 236 -17.51 15.74 -17.63
N THR A 237 -17.19 14.75 -18.47
CA THR A 237 -16.44 13.56 -18.05
C THR A 237 -15.11 13.91 -17.37
N GLU A 238 -14.33 14.88 -17.87
CA GLU A 238 -13.03 15.21 -17.25
C GLU A 238 -13.19 15.86 -15.86
N ALA A 239 -14.02 16.91 -15.73
CA ALA A 239 -14.22 17.61 -14.47
C ALA A 239 -14.96 16.76 -13.42
N THR A 240 -15.89 15.90 -13.87
CA THR A 240 -16.58 14.94 -13.02
C THR A 240 -15.64 13.82 -12.59
N VAL A 241 -14.76 13.34 -13.48
CA VAL A 241 -13.74 12.35 -13.16
C VAL A 241 -12.74 12.92 -12.16
N ALA A 242 -12.20 14.13 -12.38
CA ALA A 242 -11.30 14.78 -11.43
C ALA A 242 -11.95 14.94 -10.04
N ARG A 243 -13.23 15.34 -9.98
CA ARG A 243 -13.97 15.41 -8.69
C ARG A 243 -14.17 14.04 -8.05
N ASN A 244 -14.48 13.01 -8.84
CA ASN A 244 -14.64 11.64 -8.32
C ASN A 244 -13.31 11.09 -7.81
N VAL A 245 -12.21 11.31 -8.54
CA VAL A 245 -10.85 10.97 -8.10
C VAL A 245 -10.50 11.73 -6.81
N ALA A 246 -10.83 13.02 -6.71
CA ALA A 246 -10.58 13.82 -5.50
C ALA A 246 -11.31 13.25 -4.27
N ASN A 247 -12.49 12.63 -4.44
CA ASN A 247 -13.19 11.95 -3.34
C ASN A 247 -12.54 10.61 -2.94
N ILE A 248 -11.72 10.01 -3.81
CA ILE A 248 -11.08 8.70 -3.58
C ILE A 248 -9.68 8.87 -2.97
N LEU A 249 -8.91 9.87 -3.43
CA LEU A 249 -7.53 10.11 -2.99
C LEU A 249 -7.35 10.16 -1.45
N PRO A 250 -8.25 10.75 -0.65
CA PRO A 250 -8.14 10.73 0.81
C PRO A 250 -8.21 9.31 1.43
N ASN A 251 -8.93 8.38 0.80
CA ASN A 251 -9.12 7.03 1.33
C ASN A 251 -7.82 6.20 1.27
N ILE A 252 -6.97 6.46 0.28
CA ILE A 252 -5.65 5.81 0.11
C ILE A 252 -4.80 6.02 1.38
N ARG A 253 -4.77 7.27 1.87
CA ARG A 253 -4.07 7.66 3.10
C ARG A 253 -4.64 6.94 4.34
N SER A 254 -5.95 6.77 4.40
CA SER A 254 -6.62 6.16 5.56
C SER A 254 -6.43 4.64 5.66
N GLU A 255 -6.23 3.97 4.52
CA GLU A 255 -6.07 2.51 4.44
C GLU A 255 -4.61 2.05 4.44
N GLN A 256 -3.67 2.92 4.87
CA GLN A 256 -2.23 2.65 5.04
C GLN A 256 -1.44 2.34 3.75
N ALA A 257 -1.97 2.67 2.56
CA ALA A 257 -1.16 2.65 1.34
C ALA A 257 -0.27 3.89 1.29
N LEU A 258 1.05 3.69 1.15
CA LEU A 258 2.00 4.80 1.08
C LEU A 258 1.93 5.53 -0.28
N TYR A 259 1.80 4.77 -1.36
CA TYR A 259 1.73 5.22 -2.73
C TYR A 259 0.83 4.30 -3.55
N PHE A 260 0.58 4.68 -4.81
CA PHE A 260 0.02 3.79 -5.83
C PHE A 260 0.70 4.05 -7.17
N SER A 261 0.52 3.14 -8.12
CA SER A 261 1.00 3.33 -9.49
C SER A 261 -0.06 2.98 -10.54
N TRP A 262 0.03 3.67 -11.68
CA TRP A 262 -0.86 3.54 -12.83
C TRP A 262 -0.04 3.32 -14.09
N LEU A 263 -0.13 2.11 -14.67
CA LEU A 263 0.59 1.75 -15.88
C LEU A 263 0.07 2.55 -17.08
N LEU A 264 0.99 3.12 -17.86
CA LEU A 264 0.68 3.85 -19.08
C LEU A 264 0.37 2.88 -20.22
N SER A 265 -0.61 3.24 -21.06
CA SER A 265 -1.09 2.39 -22.14
C SER A 265 -0.27 2.54 -23.43
N ASN A 266 0.30 3.72 -23.68
CA ASN A 266 1.13 3.98 -24.85
C ASN A 266 2.60 3.60 -24.61
N GLU A 267 3.34 3.45 -25.70
CA GLU A 267 4.79 3.23 -25.66
C GLU A 267 5.53 4.57 -25.63
N TYR A 268 6.38 4.74 -24.62
CA TYR A 268 7.19 5.94 -24.39
C TYR A 268 8.66 5.56 -24.28
N LYS A 269 9.53 6.56 -24.44
CA LYS A 269 10.97 6.46 -24.20
C LYS A 269 11.38 7.44 -23.11
N GLU A 270 12.47 7.15 -22.42
CA GLU A 270 13.04 8.02 -21.38
C GLU A 270 13.24 9.46 -21.90
N SER A 271 13.76 9.60 -23.13
CA SER A 271 13.98 10.88 -23.81
C SER A 271 12.71 11.70 -24.03
N ASP A 272 11.54 11.07 -24.00
CA ASP A 272 10.26 11.79 -24.16
C ASP A 272 9.94 12.59 -22.89
N PHE A 273 10.30 12.06 -21.71
CA PHE A 273 9.98 12.64 -20.40
C PHE A 273 11.00 13.66 -19.91
N SER A 274 12.29 13.47 -20.18
CA SER A 274 13.34 14.42 -19.78
C SER A 274 13.04 15.84 -20.28
N GLY A 275 12.73 16.76 -19.36
CA GLY A 275 12.36 18.15 -19.64
C GLY A 275 10.92 18.42 -20.07
N ASN A 276 10.14 17.40 -20.46
CA ASN A 276 8.72 17.56 -20.83
C ASN A 276 7.74 17.06 -19.75
N GLY A 277 8.15 16.06 -18.97
CA GLY A 277 7.37 15.46 -17.89
C GLY A 277 6.01 14.97 -18.37
N VAL A 278 4.96 15.42 -17.71
CA VAL A 278 3.57 15.05 -18.01
C VAL A 278 3.14 15.45 -19.43
N ASN A 279 3.75 16.49 -20.01
CA ASN A 279 3.41 16.98 -21.36
C ASN A 279 3.85 16.03 -22.48
N ALA A 280 4.67 15.01 -22.16
CA ALA A 280 5.01 13.94 -23.09
C ALA A 280 3.85 12.94 -23.30
N LEU A 281 2.92 12.87 -22.35
CA LEU A 281 1.80 11.94 -22.39
C LEU A 281 0.81 12.31 -23.49
N THR A 282 0.15 11.31 -24.04
CA THR A 282 -0.80 11.48 -25.15
C THR A 282 -2.04 10.62 -24.98
N GLY A 283 -3.16 11.05 -25.58
CA GLY A 283 -4.42 10.30 -25.55
C GLY A 283 -4.92 10.00 -24.13
N PHE A 284 -5.23 8.73 -23.87
CA PHE A 284 -5.74 8.27 -22.58
C PHE A 284 -4.79 8.55 -21.42
N ASP A 285 -3.48 8.37 -21.62
CA ASP A 285 -2.48 8.55 -20.57
C ASP A 285 -2.40 10.02 -20.13
N ALA A 286 -2.51 10.96 -21.09
CA ALA A 286 -2.58 12.39 -20.79
C ALA A 286 -3.85 12.76 -20.01
N ALA A 287 -4.99 12.20 -20.41
CA ALA A 287 -6.28 12.44 -19.73
C ALA A 287 -6.28 11.91 -18.29
N ALA A 288 -5.73 10.70 -18.08
CA ALA A 288 -5.60 10.12 -16.75
C ALA A 288 -4.66 10.93 -15.84
N ALA A 289 -3.49 11.34 -16.36
CA ALA A 289 -2.55 12.18 -15.62
C ALA A 289 -3.15 13.55 -15.25
N LYS A 290 -3.86 14.19 -16.19
CA LYS A 290 -4.56 15.46 -15.96
C LYS A 290 -5.65 15.32 -14.89
N ALA A 291 -6.48 14.28 -14.97
CA ALA A 291 -7.51 14.03 -13.98
C ALA A 291 -6.94 13.81 -12.56
N LEU A 292 -5.84 13.08 -12.45
CA LEU A 292 -5.12 12.87 -11.19
C LEU A 292 -4.56 14.19 -10.62
N GLN A 293 -3.93 15.00 -11.48
CA GLN A 293 -3.37 16.29 -11.08
C GLN A 293 -4.46 17.27 -10.62
N GLU A 294 -5.52 17.45 -11.41
CA GLU A 294 -6.66 18.33 -11.07
C GLU A 294 -7.43 17.84 -9.83
N ALA A 295 -7.49 16.52 -9.61
CA ALA A 295 -8.08 15.95 -8.40
C ALA A 295 -7.26 16.29 -7.15
N SER A 296 -5.93 16.17 -7.24
CA SER A 296 -5.02 16.54 -6.16
C SER A 296 -5.10 18.03 -5.85
N GLU A 297 -5.20 18.90 -6.86
CA GLU A 297 -5.32 20.36 -6.67
C GLU A 297 -6.61 20.79 -5.96
N GLN A 298 -7.65 19.94 -5.96
CA GLN A 298 -8.90 20.18 -5.20
C GLN A 298 -8.77 19.88 -3.70
N LEU A 299 -7.73 19.16 -3.29
CA LEU A 299 -7.48 18.79 -1.89
C LEU A 299 -6.77 19.93 -1.14
N SER A 300 -6.81 19.88 0.20
CA SER A 300 -5.99 20.78 1.02
C SER A 300 -4.50 20.50 0.84
N GLU A 301 -3.64 21.49 1.08
CA GLU A 301 -2.19 21.40 0.83
C GLU A 301 -1.52 20.19 1.51
N ASP A 302 -2.03 19.76 2.67
CA ASP A 302 -1.56 18.60 3.42
C ASP A 302 -2.06 17.24 2.90
N GLU A 303 -3.06 17.25 2.02
CA GLU A 303 -3.67 16.08 1.38
C GLU A 303 -3.29 15.93 -0.10
N GLN A 304 -2.61 16.92 -0.68
CA GLN A 304 -2.14 16.89 -2.05
C GLN A 304 -1.14 15.76 -2.30
N TYR A 305 -1.13 15.29 -3.54
CA TYR A 305 -0.24 14.25 -4.05
C TYR A 305 0.93 14.85 -4.85
N GLU A 306 2.02 14.09 -4.87
CA GLU A 306 3.13 14.23 -5.81
C GLU A 306 3.04 13.12 -6.85
N PHE A 307 3.44 13.43 -8.08
CA PHE A 307 3.32 12.55 -9.23
C PHE A 307 4.63 12.45 -10.01
N HIS A 308 4.99 11.23 -10.35
CA HIS A 308 6.24 10.89 -11.02
C HIS A 308 6.00 9.84 -12.09
N ILE A 309 6.89 9.77 -13.07
CA ILE A 309 6.84 8.79 -14.16
C ILE A 309 8.13 7.98 -14.12
N ALA A 310 8.04 6.66 -14.07
CA ALA A 310 9.20 5.77 -14.07
C ALA A 310 8.95 4.51 -14.92
N GLU A 311 10.03 3.92 -15.41
CA GLU A 311 10.02 2.72 -16.24
C GLU A 311 10.04 1.44 -15.39
N ILE A 312 9.12 0.53 -15.66
CA ILE A 312 9.03 -0.81 -15.09
C ILE A 312 9.56 -1.81 -16.12
N TYR A 313 10.49 -2.65 -15.70
CA TYR A 313 11.04 -3.74 -16.49
C TYR A 313 10.43 -5.06 -16.04
N ARG A 314 10.10 -5.92 -17.02
CA ARG A 314 9.76 -7.32 -16.79
C ARG A 314 10.70 -8.19 -17.61
N THR A 315 11.46 -9.05 -16.97
CA THR A 315 12.28 -10.07 -17.62
C THR A 315 11.60 -11.43 -17.48
N VAL A 316 11.59 -12.21 -18.55
CA VAL A 316 10.97 -13.53 -18.60
C VAL A 316 11.93 -14.53 -19.21
N ASP A 317 12.20 -15.60 -18.45
CA ASP A 317 13.05 -16.70 -18.86
C ASP A 317 12.19 -17.84 -19.40
N GLU A 318 12.35 -18.12 -20.69
CA GLU A 318 11.59 -19.14 -21.41
C GLU A 318 12.48 -20.29 -21.87
N HIS A 319 12.18 -21.50 -21.42
CA HIS A 319 12.88 -22.71 -21.83
C HIS A 319 12.15 -23.41 -22.97
N LEU A 320 12.88 -23.78 -24.02
CA LEU A 320 12.35 -24.60 -25.11
C LEU A 320 12.15 -26.05 -24.65
N GLU A 321 10.90 -26.49 -24.61
CA GLU A 321 10.50 -27.88 -24.38
C GLU A 321 9.91 -28.50 -25.67
N TYR A 322 9.97 -29.83 -25.79
CA TYR A 322 9.34 -30.56 -26.89
C TYR A 322 8.17 -31.38 -26.35
N ASN A 323 6.95 -30.89 -26.53
CA ASN A 323 5.73 -31.60 -26.17
C ASN A 323 5.22 -32.38 -27.38
N ASN A 324 5.30 -33.71 -27.34
CA ASN A 324 4.91 -34.62 -28.44
C ASN A 324 5.60 -34.31 -29.78
N GLY A 325 6.86 -33.86 -29.75
CA GLY A 325 7.62 -33.48 -30.95
C GLY A 325 7.29 -32.10 -31.50
N VAL A 326 6.40 -31.36 -30.85
CA VAL A 326 6.12 -29.94 -31.15
C VAL A 326 6.93 -29.07 -30.19
N PRO A 327 7.76 -28.13 -30.70
CA PRO A 327 8.45 -27.17 -29.85
C PRO A 327 7.44 -26.25 -29.14
N SER A 328 7.57 -26.12 -27.83
CA SER A 328 6.79 -25.22 -26.98
C SER A 328 7.69 -24.57 -25.94
N TYR A 329 7.53 -23.28 -25.69
CA TYR A 329 8.28 -22.60 -24.64
C TYR A 329 7.54 -22.69 -23.31
N ARG A 330 8.28 -22.96 -22.24
CA ARG A 330 7.79 -22.94 -20.87
C ARG A 330 8.46 -21.80 -20.11
N THR A 331 7.65 -20.94 -19.51
CA THR A 331 8.09 -19.89 -18.59
C THR A 331 8.46 -20.51 -17.24
N ASP A 332 9.69 -20.32 -16.78
CA ASP A 332 10.14 -20.85 -15.48
C ASP A 332 10.28 -19.75 -14.42
N GLU A 333 10.78 -18.57 -14.79
CA GLU A 333 10.98 -17.45 -13.86
C GLU A 333 10.69 -16.11 -14.57
N TYR A 334 10.13 -15.17 -13.82
CA TYR A 334 9.98 -13.79 -14.26
C TYR A 334 10.39 -12.87 -13.11
N ASP A 335 11.12 -11.82 -13.44
CA ASP A 335 11.49 -10.76 -12.51
C ASP A 335 10.85 -9.45 -12.98
N ILE A 336 10.41 -8.64 -12.02
CA ILE A 336 9.85 -7.31 -12.29
C ILE A 336 10.62 -6.31 -11.44
N SER A 337 11.26 -5.37 -12.10
CA SER A 337 12.07 -4.34 -11.46
C SER A 337 11.66 -2.95 -11.94
N LEU A 338 12.12 -1.93 -11.22
CA LEU A 338 11.80 -0.54 -11.46
C LEU A 338 13.09 0.23 -11.77
N SER A 339 13.03 1.14 -12.72
CA SER A 339 14.13 2.06 -13.02
C SER A 339 14.42 2.93 -11.80
N SER A 340 15.70 3.25 -11.61
CA SER A 340 16.11 4.23 -10.60
C SER A 340 15.79 5.66 -11.00
N THR A 341 15.49 5.93 -12.27
CA THR A 341 15.25 7.29 -12.77
C THR A 341 13.75 7.60 -12.77
N PHE A 342 13.35 8.62 -12.01
CA PHE A 342 11.98 9.12 -11.96
C PHE A 342 11.91 10.51 -12.59
N HIS A 343 10.90 10.73 -13.43
CA HIS A 343 10.61 12.04 -14.01
C HIS A 343 9.44 12.67 -13.27
N ASN A 344 9.67 13.84 -12.69
CA ASN A 344 8.60 14.68 -12.14
C ASN A 344 7.67 15.13 -13.27
N PHE A 345 6.42 15.49 -12.93
CA PHE A 345 5.47 16.00 -13.93
C PHE A 345 5.94 17.29 -14.62
N ASP A 346 6.84 18.06 -14.01
CA ASP A 346 7.47 19.24 -14.62
C ASP A 346 8.65 18.91 -15.56
N GLY A 347 9.04 17.63 -15.67
CA GLY A 347 10.13 17.14 -16.50
C GLY A 347 11.51 17.12 -15.84
N THR A 348 11.61 17.52 -14.57
CA THR A 348 12.85 17.35 -13.79
C THR A 348 13.06 15.90 -13.39
N GLU A 349 14.31 15.46 -13.36
CA GLU A 349 14.68 14.09 -13.01
C GLU A 349 15.04 13.97 -11.54
N LYS A 350 14.77 12.79 -11.00
CA LYS A 350 15.12 12.41 -9.64
C LYS A 350 15.51 10.95 -9.59
N ASP A 351 16.69 10.66 -9.05
CA ASP A 351 17.11 9.29 -8.82
C ASP A 351 16.50 8.75 -7.53
N ILE A 352 15.77 7.64 -7.64
CA ILE A 352 15.06 6.96 -6.57
C ILE A 352 15.25 5.46 -6.75
N ASN A 353 15.94 4.80 -5.81
CA ASN A 353 16.08 3.34 -5.84
C ASN A 353 14.93 2.69 -5.06
N PHE A 354 14.31 1.64 -5.57
CA PHE A 354 13.29 0.90 -4.82
C PHE A 354 13.87 -0.43 -4.35
N ASP A 355 14.08 -0.56 -3.04
CA ASP A 355 14.52 -1.84 -2.46
C ASP A 355 13.43 -2.93 -2.56
N TYR A 356 12.16 -2.52 -2.67
CA TYR A 356 11.02 -3.43 -2.84
C TYR A 356 9.91 -2.79 -3.68
N PHE A 357 9.59 -3.40 -4.82
CA PHE A 357 8.46 -3.05 -5.68
C PHE A 357 7.66 -4.33 -5.99
N SER A 358 6.36 -4.34 -5.70
CA SER A 358 5.48 -5.46 -6.02
C SER A 358 4.47 -5.03 -7.07
N PHE A 359 4.75 -5.35 -8.34
CA PHE A 359 3.88 -4.97 -9.46
C PHE A 359 2.40 -5.28 -9.22
N TRP A 360 2.11 -6.48 -8.69
CA TRP A 360 0.73 -6.94 -8.51
C TRP A 360 0.01 -6.28 -7.34
N ASP A 361 0.75 -5.75 -6.36
CA ASP A 361 0.16 -5.04 -5.22
C ASP A 361 0.11 -3.52 -5.47
N ASP A 362 1.07 -2.98 -6.23
CA ASP A 362 1.31 -1.54 -6.37
C ASP A 362 0.69 -0.93 -7.64
N VAL A 363 0.48 -1.72 -8.71
CA VAL A 363 -0.02 -1.25 -10.01
C VAL A 363 -1.54 -1.49 -10.11
N ILE A 364 -2.31 -0.42 -9.96
CA ILE A 364 -3.78 -0.48 -9.87
C ILE A 364 -4.42 -1.15 -11.08
N ASN A 365 -3.95 -0.79 -12.28
CA ASN A 365 -4.44 -1.33 -13.55
C ASN A 365 -3.62 -2.53 -14.04
N GLY A 366 -2.83 -3.15 -13.16
CA GLY A 366 -2.04 -4.35 -13.43
C GLY A 366 -2.82 -5.65 -13.24
N GLU A 367 -3.96 -5.65 -12.53
CA GLU A 367 -4.77 -6.85 -12.34
C GLU A 367 -5.60 -7.20 -13.59
N CYS A 368 -5.56 -8.47 -13.99
CA CYS A 368 -6.36 -8.98 -15.10
C CYS A 368 -7.85 -9.01 -14.73
N PRO A 369 -8.75 -8.36 -15.51
CA PRO A 369 -10.18 -8.48 -15.31
C PRO A 369 -10.66 -9.95 -15.36
N SER A 370 -11.61 -10.32 -14.50
CA SER A 370 -12.09 -11.70 -14.35
C SER A 370 -12.74 -12.31 -15.59
N ASP A 371 -13.14 -11.46 -16.54
CA ASP A 371 -13.79 -11.81 -17.80
C ASP A 371 -12.82 -11.95 -18.99
N ARG A 372 -11.51 -11.69 -18.78
CA ARG A 372 -10.48 -11.79 -19.82
C ARG A 372 -9.53 -12.97 -19.64
N SER A 373 -8.93 -13.42 -20.74
CA SER A 373 -7.84 -14.38 -20.72
C SER A 373 -6.57 -13.72 -20.18
N LEU A 374 -5.94 -14.34 -19.17
CA LEU A 374 -4.68 -13.86 -18.57
C LEU A 374 -3.60 -13.64 -19.64
N THR A 375 -3.50 -14.55 -20.61
CA THR A 375 -2.48 -14.49 -21.67
C THR A 375 -2.70 -13.33 -22.64
N GLU A 376 -3.96 -13.04 -22.98
CA GLU A 376 -4.29 -11.89 -23.85
C GLU A 376 -4.05 -10.57 -23.10
N PHE A 377 -4.44 -10.52 -21.83
CA PHE A 377 -4.21 -9.37 -20.96
C PHE A 377 -2.72 -9.08 -20.77
N GLU A 378 -1.90 -10.09 -20.44
CA GLU A 378 -0.45 -9.89 -20.28
C GLU A 378 0.23 -9.43 -21.58
N SER A 379 -0.21 -9.95 -22.73
CA SER A 379 0.31 -9.53 -24.03
C SER A 379 -0.09 -8.10 -24.39
N GLU A 380 -1.28 -7.64 -23.98
CA GLU A 380 -1.73 -6.25 -24.15
C GLU A 380 -0.95 -5.32 -23.20
N LEU A 381 -0.80 -5.74 -21.94
CA LEU A 381 -0.17 -5.00 -20.85
C LEU A 381 1.30 -4.69 -21.15
N TRP A 382 2.07 -5.72 -21.50
CA TRP A 382 3.52 -5.61 -21.70
C TRP A 382 3.92 -5.38 -23.17
N GLY A 383 3.01 -5.63 -24.11
CA GLY A 383 3.28 -5.47 -25.54
C GLY A 383 4.37 -6.41 -26.06
N LYS A 384 5.20 -5.90 -26.99
CA LYS A 384 6.28 -6.67 -27.60
C LYS A 384 7.59 -6.46 -26.85
N GLY A 385 8.12 -7.53 -26.27
CA GLY A 385 9.43 -7.51 -25.62
C GLY A 385 10.59 -7.60 -26.62
N SER A 386 11.76 -7.13 -26.21
CA SER A 386 13.02 -7.48 -26.86
C SER A 386 13.41 -8.90 -26.48
N CYS A 387 13.96 -9.65 -27.43
CA CYS A 387 14.37 -11.03 -27.21
C CYS A 387 15.88 -11.17 -27.44
N GLU A 388 16.59 -11.65 -26.43
CA GLU A 388 17.96 -12.13 -26.55
C GLU A 388 17.96 -13.66 -26.55
N CYS A 389 18.61 -14.24 -27.56
CA CYS A 389 18.78 -15.69 -27.69
C CYS A 389 20.24 -16.02 -27.40
N ASP A 390 20.50 -16.86 -26.40
CA ASP A 390 21.84 -17.39 -26.18
C ASP A 390 22.11 -18.55 -27.16
N ASP A 391 22.69 -18.23 -28.30
CA ASP A 391 23.04 -19.19 -29.36
C ASP A 391 24.27 -20.06 -29.00
N SER A 392 24.88 -19.87 -27.83
CA SER A 392 26.12 -20.57 -27.45
C SER A 392 25.90 -22.00 -26.91
N MET A 393 24.66 -22.35 -26.55
CA MET A 393 24.32 -23.63 -25.90
C MET A 393 23.80 -24.68 -26.90
N SER A 394 24.70 -25.54 -27.38
CA SER A 394 24.35 -26.67 -28.25
C SER A 394 23.83 -27.89 -27.45
N TYR A 395 22.50 -28.01 -27.33
CA TYR A 395 21.68 -29.13 -26.77
C TYR A 395 21.71 -29.41 -25.24
N PRO A 396 20.58 -29.81 -24.60
CA PRO A 396 19.20 -29.35 -24.73
C PRO A 396 18.88 -28.30 -23.63
N GLY A 397 18.35 -27.15 -24.03
CA GLY A 397 17.96 -26.08 -23.09
C GLY A 397 18.12 -24.70 -23.70
N TYR A 398 17.50 -24.47 -24.86
CA TYR A 398 17.42 -23.11 -25.42
C TYR A 398 16.66 -22.24 -24.42
N ILE A 399 17.36 -21.26 -23.84
CA ILE A 399 16.77 -20.23 -22.99
C ILE A 399 16.59 -18.98 -23.84
N ARG A 400 15.37 -18.47 -23.88
CA ARG A 400 15.03 -17.18 -24.47
C ARG A 400 14.80 -16.21 -23.32
N TYR A 401 15.51 -15.09 -23.36
CA TYR A 401 15.34 -13.98 -22.44
C TYR A 401 14.48 -12.93 -23.14
N ASN A 402 13.28 -12.68 -22.61
CA ASN A 402 12.43 -11.60 -23.10
C ASN A 402 12.39 -10.48 -22.07
N THR A 403 12.69 -9.26 -22.51
CA THR A 403 12.57 -8.05 -21.68
C THR A 403 11.44 -7.19 -22.20
N TYR A 404 10.53 -6.81 -21.32
CA TYR A 404 9.43 -5.90 -21.60
C TYR A 404 9.60 -4.66 -20.74
N ASN A 405 9.23 -3.51 -21.27
CA ASN A 405 9.30 -2.24 -20.58
C ASN A 405 8.00 -1.45 -20.76
N ARG A 406 7.55 -0.85 -19.66
CA ARG A 406 6.37 0.02 -19.61
C ARG A 406 6.60 1.13 -18.62
N TYR A 407 6.09 2.31 -18.93
CA TYR A 407 6.12 3.43 -17.98
C TYR A 407 4.86 3.41 -17.12
N ALA A 408 4.96 3.89 -15.89
CA ALA A 408 3.83 4.09 -14.99
C ALA A 408 3.90 5.46 -14.31
N ILE A 409 2.74 6.02 -14.01
CA ILE A 409 2.61 7.16 -13.09
C ILE A 409 2.64 6.61 -11.68
N PHE A 410 3.59 7.06 -10.88
CA PHE A 410 3.64 6.82 -9.44
C PHE A 410 3.11 8.05 -8.72
N ALA A 411 2.24 7.82 -7.74
CA ALA A 411 1.58 8.89 -7.00
C ALA A 411 1.57 8.60 -5.52
N TRP A 412 1.85 9.63 -4.71
CA TRP A 412 1.79 9.53 -3.26
C TRP A 412 1.42 10.85 -2.59
N PRO A 413 0.82 10.81 -1.38
CA PRO A 413 0.60 12.03 -0.61
C PRO A 413 1.92 12.74 -0.31
N LYS A 414 1.97 14.07 -0.44
CA LYS A 414 3.13 14.90 -0.06
C LYS A 414 3.54 14.67 1.41
N ALA A 415 2.58 14.39 2.28
CA ALA A 415 2.83 14.06 3.68
C ALA A 415 3.56 12.72 3.90
N ASN A 416 3.54 11.82 2.92
CA ASN A 416 4.20 10.52 2.97
C ASN A 416 5.60 10.53 2.36
N PHE A 417 6.04 11.66 1.79
CA PHE A 417 7.33 11.80 1.12
C PHE A 417 8.49 11.21 1.93
N VAL A 418 8.58 11.49 3.23
CA VAL A 418 9.68 11.01 4.08
C VAL A 418 9.63 9.49 4.32
N GLU A 419 8.45 8.89 4.48
CA GLU A 419 8.30 7.43 4.64
C GLU A 419 8.65 6.72 3.34
N ILE A 420 8.29 7.35 2.23
CA ILE A 420 8.48 6.87 0.87
C ILE A 420 9.95 6.95 0.48
N VAL A 421 10.56 8.14 0.51
CA VAL A 421 11.99 8.33 0.29
C VAL A 421 12.76 7.53 1.33
N GLY A 422 12.28 7.43 2.57
CA GLY A 422 12.89 6.62 3.61
C GLY A 422 12.96 5.14 3.25
N ARG A 423 11.98 4.60 2.53
CA ARG A 423 12.01 3.20 2.06
C ARG A 423 12.86 2.99 0.81
N TRP A 424 13.25 4.07 0.14
CA TRP A 424 13.85 4.05 -1.19
C TRP A 424 15.33 4.47 -1.17
N ASN A 425 15.64 5.47 -0.36
CA ASN A 425 16.98 5.99 -0.13
C ASN A 425 17.03 6.62 1.27
N HIS A 426 17.52 5.85 2.25
CA HIS A 426 17.66 6.29 3.63
C HIS A 426 18.45 7.59 3.74
N GLU A 427 19.52 7.76 2.96
CA GLU A 427 20.38 8.96 2.98
C GLU A 427 19.63 10.20 2.49
N ALA A 428 18.86 10.09 1.41
CA ALA A 428 18.04 11.20 0.91
C ALA A 428 16.90 11.57 1.87
N ALA A 429 16.31 10.58 2.56
CA ALA A 429 15.26 10.84 3.55
C ALA A 429 15.81 11.56 4.78
N ILE A 430 17.00 11.14 5.22
CA ILE A 430 17.79 11.80 6.24
C ILE A 430 18.06 13.26 5.85
N GLU A 431 18.62 13.51 4.65
CA GLU A 431 18.88 14.86 4.13
C GLU A 431 17.62 15.73 4.05
N CYS A 432 16.49 15.16 3.64
CA CYS A 432 15.22 15.91 3.58
C CYS A 432 14.75 16.38 4.96
N VAL A 433 14.79 15.50 5.97
CA VAL A 433 14.48 15.88 7.35
C VAL A 433 15.45 16.95 7.81
N PHE A 434 16.71 16.86 7.42
CA PHE A 434 17.74 17.82 7.79
C PHE A 434 17.49 19.21 7.22
N ASP A 435 17.17 19.29 5.93
CA ASP A 435 16.81 20.55 5.27
C ASP A 435 15.58 21.19 5.89
N LYS A 436 14.58 20.39 6.27
CA LYS A 436 13.39 20.90 6.97
C LYS A 436 13.73 21.47 8.35
N PHE A 437 14.63 20.84 9.10
CA PHE A 437 15.11 21.41 10.36
C PHE A 437 15.98 22.65 10.15
N ASN A 438 16.72 22.74 9.03
CA ASN A 438 17.48 23.92 8.64
C ASN A 438 16.57 25.13 8.35
N GLU A 439 15.43 24.92 7.68
CA GLU A 439 14.43 25.96 7.41
C GLU A 439 13.81 26.55 8.68
N VAL A 440 13.66 25.74 9.74
CA VAL A 440 12.99 26.14 11.00
C VAL A 440 13.95 26.49 12.15
N GLN A 441 15.25 26.63 11.87
CA GLN A 441 16.31 26.81 12.89
C GLN A 441 16.13 27.99 13.85
N ASN A 442 15.36 29.02 13.47
CA ASN A 442 15.14 30.22 14.26
C ASN A 442 13.66 30.42 14.63
N ILE A 443 12.85 29.38 14.47
CA ILE A 443 11.41 29.38 14.73
C ILE A 443 11.17 28.67 16.07
N SER A 444 10.13 29.08 16.81
CA SER A 444 9.77 28.44 18.09
C SER A 444 9.18 27.04 17.88
N SER A 445 9.42 26.12 18.81
CA SER A 445 8.78 24.78 18.86
C SER A 445 7.24 24.79 18.88
N LEU A 446 6.61 25.91 19.21
CA LEU A 446 5.15 26.06 19.16
C LEU A 446 4.64 26.41 17.76
N ASP A 447 5.52 26.75 16.82
CA ASP A 447 5.16 27.10 15.46
C ASP A 447 4.77 25.86 14.65
N PRO A 448 3.69 25.93 13.82
CA PRO A 448 3.28 24.83 12.95
C PRO A 448 4.39 24.30 12.04
N ALA A 449 5.31 25.15 11.55
CA ALA A 449 6.40 24.71 10.69
C ALA A 449 7.39 23.81 11.44
N PHE A 450 7.71 24.15 12.69
CA PHE A 450 8.56 23.32 13.55
C PHE A 450 7.88 22.01 13.91
N GLN A 451 6.58 22.05 14.23
CA GLN A 451 5.80 20.83 14.52
C GLN A 451 5.73 19.88 13.32
N LYS A 452 5.65 20.43 12.09
CA LYS A 452 5.71 19.65 10.86
C LYS A 452 7.07 18.98 10.66
N ALA A 453 8.17 19.69 10.95
CA ALA A 453 9.51 19.08 10.94
C ALA A 453 9.65 17.98 12.00
N GLU A 454 9.13 18.19 13.22
CA GLU A 454 9.07 17.18 14.29
C GLU A 454 8.30 15.92 13.82
N GLN A 455 7.18 16.09 13.14
CA GLN A 455 6.38 14.99 12.59
C GLN A 455 7.14 14.19 11.52
N PHE A 456 7.89 14.85 10.64
CA PHE A 456 8.73 14.16 9.65
C PHE A 456 9.83 13.33 10.31
N LEU A 457 10.47 13.86 11.36
CA LEU A 457 11.47 13.11 12.12
C LEU A 457 10.85 11.88 12.80
N ARG A 458 9.66 12.00 13.38
CA ARG A 458 8.94 10.83 13.95
C ARG A 458 8.70 9.75 12.89
N LYS A 459 8.18 10.13 11.73
CA LYS A 459 7.95 9.19 10.62
C LYS A 459 9.23 8.47 10.16
N LEU A 460 10.35 9.20 10.08
CA LEU A 460 11.64 8.61 9.73
C LEU A 460 12.12 7.60 10.79
N LEU A 461 11.96 7.93 12.08
CA LEU A 461 12.30 7.02 13.18
C LEU A 461 11.42 5.77 13.15
N ASP A 462 10.13 5.92 12.89
CA ASP A 462 9.17 4.81 12.81
C ASP A 462 9.57 3.84 11.72
N LEU A 463 9.99 4.40 10.58
CA LEU A 463 10.51 3.60 9.49
C LEU A 463 11.79 2.85 9.89
N ALA A 464 12.80 3.55 10.44
CA ALA A 464 14.06 2.91 10.84
C ALA A 464 13.86 1.78 11.86
N ILE A 465 12.89 1.97 12.77
CA ILE A 465 12.53 0.99 13.79
C ILE A 465 11.82 -0.21 13.16
N SER A 466 10.84 0.04 12.28
CA SER A 466 10.05 -1.02 11.63
C SER A 466 10.87 -1.89 10.68
N GLU A 467 11.78 -1.28 9.91
CA GLU A 467 12.60 -1.96 8.90
C GLU A 467 13.96 -2.42 9.48
N ASN A 468 14.25 -2.11 10.75
CA ASN A 468 15.50 -2.44 11.45
C ASN A 468 16.76 -1.92 10.72
N ILE A 469 16.87 -0.60 10.59
CA ILE A 469 17.98 0.09 9.92
C ILE A 469 18.76 0.95 10.94
N PRO A 470 19.70 0.38 11.71
CA PRO A 470 20.43 1.09 12.76
C PRO A 470 21.28 2.25 12.25
N GLU A 471 21.82 2.13 11.03
CA GLU A 471 22.62 3.18 10.38
C GLU A 471 21.79 4.46 10.17
N MET A 472 20.50 4.31 9.85
CA MET A 472 19.59 5.44 9.67
C MET A 472 19.39 6.17 11.00
N ILE A 473 19.19 5.43 12.09
CA ILE A 473 19.04 6.04 13.42
C ILE A 473 20.35 6.68 13.88
N SER A 474 21.49 6.03 13.66
CA SER A 474 22.82 6.57 13.98
C SER A 474 23.10 7.89 13.24
N SER A 475 22.69 7.97 11.98
CA SER A 475 22.81 9.19 11.15
C SER A 475 21.89 10.31 11.64
N VAL A 476 20.64 9.98 11.98
CA VAL A 476 19.68 10.91 12.59
C VAL A 476 20.22 11.45 13.92
N PHE A 477 20.77 10.59 14.79
CA PHE A 477 21.45 11.00 16.02
C PHE A 477 22.58 11.97 15.71
N SER A 478 23.50 11.59 14.82
CA SER A 478 24.69 12.37 14.49
C SER A 478 24.37 13.77 13.97
N PHE A 479 23.31 13.92 13.19
CA PHE A 479 22.86 15.23 12.73
C PHE A 479 22.16 16.05 13.80
N LEU A 480 21.27 15.44 14.58
CA LEU A 480 20.57 16.15 15.65
C LEU A 480 21.58 16.72 16.63
N ILE A 481 22.63 15.97 16.94
CA ILE A 481 23.82 16.41 17.69
C ILE A 481 24.49 17.62 17.03
N SER A 482 24.70 17.57 15.71
CA SER A 482 25.39 18.62 14.96
C SER A 482 24.58 19.91 14.82
N ASN A 483 23.27 19.88 15.07
CA ASN A 483 22.34 21.01 14.91
C ASN A 483 21.68 21.48 16.22
N VAL A 484 22.22 21.07 17.38
CA VAL A 484 21.67 21.36 18.72
C VAL A 484 21.66 22.87 19.07
N LYS A 485 20.48 23.39 19.49
CA LYS A 485 20.26 24.64 20.29
C LYS A 485 19.28 24.42 21.47
N SER A 486 18.76 25.46 22.13
CA SER A 486 17.96 25.41 23.38
C SER A 486 16.76 24.45 23.41
N GLU A 487 16.18 24.07 22.27
CA GLU A 487 15.04 23.15 22.18
C GLU A 487 15.46 21.66 22.02
N SER A 488 16.75 21.37 22.03
CA SER A 488 17.28 20.04 21.72
C SER A 488 17.04 18.99 22.80
N VAL A 489 16.76 19.42 24.04
CA VAL A 489 16.33 18.51 25.11
C VAL A 489 14.96 17.89 24.77
N ARG A 490 14.06 18.66 24.14
CA ARG A 490 12.74 18.15 23.71
C ARG A 490 12.88 17.13 22.58
N LEU A 491 13.70 17.44 21.57
CA LEU A 491 13.94 16.53 20.45
C LEU A 491 14.67 15.26 20.88
N ALA A 492 15.64 15.37 21.80
CA ALA A 492 16.29 14.22 22.40
C ALA A 492 15.31 13.36 23.20
N ASN A 493 14.48 13.96 24.05
CA ASN A 493 13.45 13.22 24.79
C ASN A 493 12.46 12.53 23.87
N MET A 494 12.08 13.17 22.76
CA MET A 494 11.24 12.56 21.73
C MET A 494 11.91 11.34 21.10
N LEU A 495 13.12 11.49 20.55
CA LEU A 495 13.90 10.39 19.96
C LEU A 495 13.97 9.20 20.89
N ILE A 496 14.34 9.46 22.13
CA ILE A 496 14.49 8.47 23.19
C ILE A 496 13.17 7.76 23.43
N THR A 497 12.08 8.52 23.59
CA THR A 497 10.77 7.93 23.84
C THR A 497 10.35 7.08 22.64
N GLU A 498 10.51 7.57 21.41
CA GLU A 498 10.12 6.84 20.20
C GLU A 498 10.95 5.56 20.01
N ILE A 499 12.27 5.60 20.19
CA ILE A 499 13.15 4.43 20.04
C ILE A 499 12.89 3.40 21.16
N MET A 500 12.74 3.84 22.40
CA MET A 500 12.68 2.94 23.56
C MET A 500 11.28 2.38 23.83
N THR A 501 10.21 3.04 23.35
CA THR A 501 8.82 2.58 23.56
C THR A 501 8.26 1.80 22.37
N LYS A 502 8.89 1.86 21.19
CA LYS A 502 8.37 1.20 19.99
C LYS A 502 8.81 -0.24 19.85
N GLU A 503 7.87 -1.05 19.41
CA GLU A 503 8.06 -2.46 19.06
C GLU A 503 8.21 -2.57 17.54
N ARG A 504 9.19 -3.38 17.11
CA ARG A 504 9.33 -3.83 15.73
C ARG A 504 8.53 -5.10 15.51
N ASP A 505 7.96 -5.23 14.33
CA ASP A 505 7.37 -6.47 13.86
C ASP A 505 8.47 -7.32 13.19
N TYR A 506 8.64 -8.57 13.59
CA TYR A 506 9.53 -9.53 12.95
C TYR A 506 8.80 -10.82 12.60
N TRP A 507 8.98 -11.27 11.36
CA TRP A 507 8.32 -12.46 10.84
C TRP A 507 9.18 -13.70 11.08
N SER A 508 8.68 -14.61 11.91
CA SER A 508 9.32 -15.90 12.15
C SER A 508 8.29 -17.02 12.05
N SER A 509 8.62 -18.11 11.34
CA SER A 509 7.77 -19.31 11.26
C SER A 509 6.32 -19.06 10.79
N GLY A 510 6.09 -18.01 10.00
CA GLY A 510 4.77 -17.67 9.45
C GLY A 510 3.85 -16.87 10.38
N GLU A 511 4.37 -16.42 11.53
CA GLU A 511 3.68 -15.52 12.47
C GLU A 511 4.47 -14.21 12.62
N CYS A 512 3.75 -13.09 12.69
CA CYS A 512 4.32 -11.79 13.02
C CYS A 512 4.47 -11.70 14.54
N LYS A 513 5.70 -11.47 15.02
CA LYS A 513 6.01 -11.26 16.44
C LYS A 513 6.45 -9.83 16.66
N ARG A 514 6.17 -9.29 17.84
CA ARG A 514 6.62 -7.95 18.24
C ARG A 514 7.79 -8.07 19.19
N GLU A 515 8.90 -7.41 18.85
CA GLU A 515 10.04 -7.27 19.75
C GLU A 515 10.30 -5.78 19.97
N PRO A 516 10.64 -5.31 21.17
CA PRO A 516 10.98 -3.91 21.34
C PRO A 516 12.32 -3.58 20.65
N TYR A 517 12.38 -2.44 19.95
CA TYR A 517 13.58 -1.99 19.24
C TYR A 517 14.70 -1.65 20.23
N CYS A 518 15.95 -2.01 19.91
CA CYS A 518 17.08 -1.87 20.83
C CYS A 518 18.22 -1.03 20.26
N LEU A 519 18.91 -0.33 21.16
CA LEU A 519 20.21 0.28 20.88
C LEU A 519 21.22 -0.83 20.54
N ASP A 520 21.77 -0.82 19.33
CA ASP A 520 22.87 -1.69 18.96
C ASP A 520 24.23 -1.00 19.13
N ASP A 521 25.29 -1.73 18.81
CA ASP A 521 26.68 -1.27 18.90
C ASP A 521 26.95 0.02 18.10
N SER A 522 26.23 0.23 17.00
CA SER A 522 26.38 1.40 16.13
C SER A 522 25.77 2.66 16.72
N MET A 523 24.85 2.52 17.67
CA MET A 523 24.11 3.62 18.31
C MET A 523 24.78 4.13 19.60
N ILE A 524 25.72 3.36 20.17
CA ILE A 524 26.41 3.69 21.42
C ILE A 524 27.17 5.02 21.33
N GLN A 525 28.01 5.17 20.31
CA GLN A 525 28.84 6.37 20.15
C GLN A 525 28.01 7.64 19.87
N PRO A 526 27.04 7.64 18.95
CA PRO A 526 26.13 8.78 18.75
C PRO A 526 25.38 9.15 20.03
N LEU A 527 24.87 8.17 20.78
CA LEU A 527 24.13 8.42 22.01
C LEU A 527 25.02 9.06 23.09
N VAL A 528 26.24 8.54 23.30
CA VAL A 528 27.21 9.15 24.22
C VAL A 528 27.54 10.59 23.81
N LYS A 529 27.70 10.86 22.51
CA LYS A 529 27.98 12.20 22.01
C LYS A 529 26.80 13.15 22.22
N LEU A 530 25.56 12.70 21.97
CA LEU A 530 24.34 13.49 22.22
C LEU A 530 24.22 13.89 23.70
N VAL A 531 24.50 12.95 24.59
CA VAL A 531 24.46 13.18 26.04
C VAL A 531 25.45 14.26 26.48
N VAL A 532 26.67 14.23 25.91
CA VAL A 532 27.72 15.21 26.20
C VAL A 532 27.35 16.59 25.65
N ASP A 533 26.88 16.66 24.41
CA ASP A 533 26.63 17.93 23.70
C ASP A 533 25.37 18.66 24.19
N LEU A 534 24.35 17.94 24.68
CA LEU A 534 23.13 18.52 25.26
C LEU A 534 23.30 19.05 26.69
N GLY A 535 24.49 18.90 27.28
CA GLY A 535 24.75 19.34 28.64
C GLY A 535 23.92 18.60 29.69
N TRP A 536 23.53 17.35 29.40
CA TRP A 536 22.93 16.50 30.42
C TRP A 536 23.91 16.41 31.60
N PRO A 537 23.47 16.66 32.84
CA PRO A 537 24.39 16.94 33.95
C PRO A 537 25.38 15.78 34.19
N SER A 538 25.01 14.56 33.77
CA SER A 538 25.94 13.46 33.55
C SER A 538 25.41 12.37 32.60
N LEU A 539 26.31 11.57 32.03
CA LEU A 539 25.96 10.34 31.30
C LEU A 539 25.12 9.35 32.12
N SER A 540 25.21 9.41 33.45
CA SER A 540 24.35 8.60 34.30
C SER A 540 22.92 9.08 34.38
N GLU A 541 22.68 10.38 34.47
CA GLU A 541 21.32 10.91 34.56
C GLU A 541 20.58 10.70 33.25
N ALA A 542 21.31 10.87 32.15
CA ALA A 542 20.94 10.48 30.80
C ALA A 542 20.50 9.01 30.71
N VAL A 543 21.43 8.09 30.98
CA VAL A 543 21.18 6.65 30.89
C VAL A 543 20.12 6.18 31.89
N LYS A 544 20.04 6.81 33.07
CA LYS A 544 18.97 6.57 34.03
C LYS A 544 17.61 6.98 33.47
N THR A 545 17.51 8.15 32.84
CA THR A 545 16.27 8.59 32.19
C THR A 545 15.88 7.66 31.04
N LEU A 546 16.86 7.22 30.24
CA LEU A 546 16.66 6.21 29.19
C LEU A 546 16.13 4.88 29.76
N PHE A 547 16.71 4.44 30.87
CA PHE A 547 16.33 3.21 31.55
C PHE A 547 14.91 3.31 32.15
N ASP A 548 14.58 4.42 32.83
CA ASP A 548 13.27 4.64 33.45
C ASP A 548 12.12 4.65 32.42
N LEU A 549 12.41 5.05 31.17
CA LEU A 549 11.44 5.05 30.06
C LEU A 549 11.35 3.70 29.32
N SER A 550 12.25 2.75 29.61
CA SER A 550 12.32 1.48 28.89
C SER A 550 11.27 0.47 29.39
N PRO A 551 10.65 -0.32 28.49
CA PRO A 551 9.80 -1.43 28.91
C PRO A 551 10.64 -2.52 29.60
N VAL A 552 9.99 -3.26 30.50
CA VAL A 552 10.61 -4.29 31.35
C VAL A 552 11.31 -5.41 30.56
N SER A 553 10.87 -5.66 29.32
CA SER A 553 11.49 -6.60 28.38
C SER A 553 12.89 -6.17 27.91
N GLN A 554 13.26 -4.88 28.02
CA GLN A 554 14.52 -4.34 27.51
C GLN A 554 15.65 -4.33 28.55
N HIS A 555 15.39 -4.55 29.85
CA HIS A 555 16.44 -4.45 30.89
C HIS A 555 17.60 -5.43 30.68
N GLY A 556 17.37 -6.56 30.02
CA GLY A 556 18.43 -7.54 29.72
C GLY A 556 19.39 -7.02 28.66
N ARG A 557 18.87 -6.36 27.64
CA ARG A 557 19.66 -5.72 26.58
C ARG A 557 20.40 -4.49 27.11
N TRP A 558 19.83 -3.75 28.06
CA TRP A 558 20.54 -2.73 28.82
C TRP A 558 21.78 -3.28 29.54
N ALA A 559 21.68 -4.47 30.13
CA ALA A 559 22.82 -5.09 30.79
C ALA A 559 23.96 -5.43 29.82
N GLU A 560 23.63 -5.86 28.60
CA GLU A 560 24.61 -6.11 27.53
C GLU A 560 25.28 -4.81 27.04
N PHE A 561 24.48 -3.75 26.83
CA PHE A 561 24.99 -2.42 26.49
C PHE A 561 25.99 -1.93 27.56
N LEU A 562 25.62 -1.99 28.84
CA LEU A 562 26.50 -1.57 29.94
C LEU A 562 27.77 -2.44 30.03
N MET A 563 27.66 -3.74 29.78
CA MET A 563 28.80 -4.67 29.73
C MET A 563 29.75 -4.30 28.59
N LYS A 564 29.23 -3.94 27.42
CA LYS A 564 30.06 -3.52 26.28
C LYS A 564 30.69 -2.16 26.52
N TYR A 565 29.92 -1.20 27.04
CA TYR A 565 30.41 0.10 27.43
C TYR A 565 31.59 0.00 28.42
N LEU A 566 31.47 -0.87 29.42
CA LEU A 566 32.57 -1.19 30.35
C LEU A 566 33.83 -1.71 29.63
N LYS A 567 33.68 -2.57 28.63
CA LYS A 567 34.81 -3.13 27.87
C LYS A 567 35.50 -2.08 27.00
N GLU A 568 34.75 -1.18 26.38
CA GLU A 568 35.29 -0.12 25.51
C GLU A 568 35.99 0.98 26.32
N MET A 569 35.47 1.32 27.51
CA MET A 569 36.00 2.38 28.38
C MET A 569 37.20 1.96 29.25
N LYS A 570 37.61 0.68 29.25
CA LYS A 570 38.82 0.21 29.97
C LYS A 570 40.12 0.93 29.58
N ASN A 571 40.11 1.68 28.47
CA ASN A 571 41.25 2.46 27.96
C ASN A 571 41.16 3.98 28.20
N ASP A 572 40.07 4.52 28.78
CA ASP A 572 39.95 5.96 29.09
C ASP A 572 40.38 6.22 30.55
N GLU A 573 41.46 6.99 30.75
CA GLU A 573 41.99 7.36 32.08
C GLU A 573 40.98 8.14 32.96
N ARG A 574 39.85 8.60 32.39
CA ARG A 574 38.75 9.25 33.13
C ARG A 574 37.73 8.28 33.70
N PHE A 575 37.77 7.00 33.31
CA PHE A 575 36.90 5.96 33.85
C PHE A 575 37.55 5.32 35.07
N VAL A 576 37.27 5.89 36.24
CA VAL A 576 37.73 5.32 37.51
C VAL A 576 36.72 4.26 37.95
N GLU A 577 37.18 3.03 38.21
CA GLU A 577 36.49 2.05 39.05
C GLU A 577 36.01 2.76 40.34
N GLY A 578 34.73 3.15 40.37
CA GLY A 578 34.21 4.08 41.38
C GLY A 578 33.39 5.24 40.84
N ASP A 579 33.11 5.31 39.53
CA ASP A 579 32.18 6.30 39.00
C ASP A 579 30.77 6.14 39.62
N VAL A 580 30.44 7.04 40.55
CA VAL A 580 29.14 7.13 41.24
C VAL A 580 27.98 7.11 40.24
N ARG A 581 28.21 7.64 39.04
CA ARG A 581 27.27 7.69 37.92
C ARG A 581 26.98 6.28 37.37
N PHE A 582 28.02 5.49 37.11
CA PHE A 582 27.86 4.12 36.63
C PHE A 582 27.15 3.24 37.67
N ARG A 583 27.55 3.36 38.95
CA ARG A 583 26.87 2.67 40.06
C ARG A 583 25.39 3.05 40.18
N SER A 584 25.04 4.32 39.95
CA SER A 584 23.64 4.79 40.00
C SER A 584 22.76 4.14 38.92
N ILE A 585 23.30 3.92 37.70
CA ILE A 585 22.59 3.20 36.63
C ILE A 585 22.37 1.75 37.04
N LEU A 586 23.42 1.07 37.52
CA LEU A 586 23.31 -0.32 37.98
C LEU A 586 22.31 -0.46 39.14
N THR A 587 22.28 0.52 40.04
CA THR A 587 21.31 0.56 41.14
C THR A 587 19.88 0.61 40.60
N CYS A 588 19.60 1.48 39.62
CA CYS A 588 18.28 1.54 38.99
C CYS A 588 17.88 0.20 38.33
N LEU A 589 18.83 -0.42 37.61
CA LEU A 589 18.63 -1.74 36.98
C LEU A 589 18.26 -2.81 38.02
N VAL A 590 18.96 -2.83 39.15
CA VAL A 590 18.77 -3.83 40.22
C VAL A 590 17.50 -3.58 41.03
N GLU A 591 17.18 -2.32 41.36
CA GLU A 591 15.93 -1.96 42.05
C GLU A 591 14.71 -2.34 41.21
N LYS A 592 14.77 -2.09 39.90
CA LYS A 592 13.72 -2.46 38.98
C LYS A 592 13.59 -3.97 38.84
N PHE A 593 14.71 -4.69 38.69
CA PHE A 593 14.72 -6.16 38.71
C PHE A 593 14.10 -6.72 40.01
N GLY A 594 14.41 -6.12 41.16
CA GLY A 594 13.81 -6.48 42.44
C GLY A 594 12.30 -6.24 42.49
N THR A 595 11.82 -5.16 41.87
CA THR A 595 10.37 -4.90 41.73
C THR A 595 9.70 -5.97 40.87
N ASP A 596 10.31 -6.34 39.74
CA ASP A 596 9.80 -7.38 38.83
C ASP A 596 9.81 -8.78 39.51
N ALA A 597 10.80 -9.03 40.38
CA ALA A 597 10.85 -10.20 41.25
C ALA A 597 9.65 -10.27 42.21
N GLN A 598 9.28 -9.14 42.82
CA GLN A 598 8.15 -9.08 43.75
C GLN A 598 6.79 -9.21 43.04
N THR A 599 6.66 -8.73 41.81
CA THR A 599 5.41 -8.80 41.02
C THR A 599 5.27 -10.10 40.22
N ASN A 600 6.21 -11.04 40.38
CA ASN A 600 6.28 -12.32 39.66
C ASN A 600 6.43 -12.17 38.14
N GLN A 601 7.17 -11.15 37.69
CA GLN A 601 7.37 -10.77 36.27
C GLN A 601 8.81 -11.04 35.79
N LEU A 602 9.55 -11.95 36.44
CA LEU A 602 10.91 -12.31 36.01
C LEU A 602 10.97 -13.28 34.83
N GLU A 603 9.89 -14.02 34.56
CA GLU A 603 9.84 -14.92 33.41
C GLU A 603 9.53 -14.12 32.15
N ASP A 604 10.47 -14.14 31.21
CA ASP A 604 10.28 -13.52 29.90
C ASP A 604 9.15 -14.27 29.16
N THR A 605 8.02 -13.61 28.94
CA THR A 605 6.79 -14.22 28.40
C THR A 605 6.93 -14.75 26.96
N GLU A 606 7.97 -14.36 26.22
CA GLU A 606 8.10 -14.63 24.77
C GLU A 606 9.44 -15.21 24.30
N ILE A 607 10.36 -15.61 25.18
CA ILE A 607 11.63 -16.23 24.77
C ILE A 607 11.44 -17.75 24.64
N TYR A 608 10.82 -18.19 23.55
CA TYR A 608 10.60 -19.63 23.31
C TYR A 608 11.34 -20.20 22.09
N GLN A 609 12.23 -19.44 21.45
CA GLN A 609 12.90 -19.90 20.22
C GLN A 609 14.36 -19.43 20.01
N THR A 610 15.00 -18.73 20.94
CA THR A 610 16.39 -18.25 20.75
C THR A 610 17.37 -18.90 21.73
N THR A 611 18.61 -19.11 21.27
CA THR A 611 19.78 -19.55 22.07
C THR A 611 20.38 -18.42 22.92
N GLU A 612 19.65 -17.32 23.11
CA GLU A 612 20.13 -16.15 23.82
C GLU A 612 19.87 -16.25 25.33
N ASN A 613 20.77 -15.69 26.12
CA ASN A 613 20.62 -15.55 27.57
C ASN A 613 19.33 -14.77 27.91
N THR A 614 18.59 -15.20 28.93
CA THR A 614 17.43 -14.49 29.46
C THR A 614 17.80 -13.12 30.06
N ARG A 615 16.79 -12.27 30.31
CA ARG A 615 17.00 -10.98 30.98
C ARG A 615 17.76 -11.12 32.30
N ALA A 616 17.38 -12.09 33.11
CA ALA A 616 18.03 -12.35 34.40
C ALA A 616 19.50 -12.76 34.21
N GLU A 617 19.80 -13.60 33.22
CA GLU A 617 21.18 -14.02 32.91
C GLU A 617 22.05 -12.86 32.45
N LYS A 618 21.54 -12.01 31.55
CA LYS A 618 22.27 -10.81 31.07
C LYS A 618 22.60 -9.87 32.23
N ILE A 619 21.64 -9.62 33.13
CA ILE A 619 21.86 -8.79 34.33
C ILE A 619 22.84 -9.46 35.30
N ALA A 620 22.73 -10.78 35.53
CA ALA A 620 23.62 -11.51 36.40
C ALA A 620 25.08 -11.45 35.91
N ILE A 621 25.32 -11.70 34.62
CA ILE A 621 26.66 -11.62 34.02
C ILE A 621 27.26 -10.22 34.24
N LEU A 622 26.47 -9.15 34.06
CA LEU A 622 26.91 -7.78 34.33
C LEU A 622 27.32 -7.57 35.79
N LEU A 623 26.44 -7.89 36.74
CA LEU A 623 26.67 -7.62 38.15
C LEU A 623 27.82 -8.46 38.72
N PHE A 624 27.91 -9.73 38.33
CA PHE A 624 28.97 -10.62 38.78
C PHE A 624 30.33 -10.25 38.19
N HIS A 625 30.37 -9.67 36.98
CA HIS A 625 31.61 -9.12 36.42
C HIS A 625 32.07 -7.86 37.17
N ILE A 626 31.12 -7.01 37.60
CA ILE A 626 31.43 -5.76 38.32
C ILE A 626 31.83 -6.03 39.78
N GLY A 627 31.20 -7.01 40.43
CA GLY A 627 31.56 -7.41 41.80
C GLY A 627 31.03 -6.51 42.92
N ASP A 628 30.08 -5.62 42.62
CA ASP A 628 29.49 -4.69 43.58
C ASP A 628 28.65 -5.43 44.62
N GLN A 629 29.16 -5.49 45.86
CA GLN A 629 28.58 -6.32 46.93
C GLN A 629 27.13 -5.96 47.27
N GLU A 630 26.79 -4.67 47.29
CA GLU A 630 25.45 -4.20 47.66
C GLU A 630 24.43 -4.58 46.58
N LEU A 631 24.79 -4.35 45.32
CA LEU A 631 23.93 -4.64 44.17
C LEU A 631 23.78 -6.16 43.95
N LEU A 632 24.86 -6.92 44.15
CA LEU A 632 24.82 -8.37 44.12
C LEU A 632 23.93 -8.95 45.22
N GLN A 633 23.94 -8.36 46.42
CA GLN A 633 23.04 -8.76 47.50
C GLN A 633 21.57 -8.54 47.12
N ILE A 634 21.22 -7.33 46.67
CA ILE A 634 19.84 -7.01 46.27
C ILE A 634 19.37 -7.94 45.13
N PHE A 635 20.22 -8.16 44.13
CA PHE A 635 19.91 -9.05 43.01
C PHE A 635 19.70 -10.50 43.48
N THR A 636 20.64 -11.05 44.24
CA THR A 636 20.57 -12.46 44.67
C THR A 636 19.45 -12.72 45.66
N ASP A 637 19.15 -11.79 46.56
CA ASP A 637 17.98 -11.87 47.44
C ASP A 637 16.69 -11.83 46.64
N GLY A 638 16.57 -10.91 45.68
CA GLY A 638 15.42 -10.82 44.79
C GLY A 638 15.17 -12.10 44.00
N VAL A 639 16.22 -12.71 43.42
CA VAL A 639 16.12 -14.01 42.74
C VAL A 639 15.67 -15.10 43.73
N CYS A 640 16.30 -15.18 44.90
CA CYS A 640 15.94 -16.20 45.90
C CYS A 640 14.49 -16.04 46.39
N ASP A 641 14.03 -14.82 46.61
CA ASP A 641 12.67 -14.51 47.04
C ASP A 641 11.64 -14.83 45.96
N TYR A 642 11.90 -14.46 44.71
CA TYR A 642 11.06 -14.85 43.58
C TYR A 642 10.89 -16.38 43.52
N ILE A 643 12.02 -17.09 43.62
CA ILE A 643 12.07 -18.55 43.53
C ILE A 643 11.31 -19.24 44.66
N ARG A 644 11.28 -18.66 45.87
CA ARG A 644 10.47 -19.18 46.99
C ARG A 644 8.97 -19.17 46.68
N HIS A 645 8.50 -18.24 45.86
CA HIS A 645 7.10 -18.08 45.48
C HIS A 645 6.77 -18.75 44.12
N SER A 646 7.78 -19.05 43.31
CA SER A 646 7.64 -19.60 41.94
C SER A 646 8.39 -20.92 41.76
N GLU A 647 7.92 -21.98 42.44
CA GLU A 647 8.57 -23.30 42.50
C GLU A 647 8.76 -24.00 41.12
N GLY A 648 8.04 -23.56 40.08
CA GLY A 648 8.13 -24.10 38.72
C GLY A 648 9.19 -23.43 37.82
N SER A 649 9.81 -22.35 38.26
CA SER A 649 10.67 -21.52 37.41
C SER A 649 12.02 -22.18 37.10
N CYS A 650 12.48 -22.06 35.85
CA CYS A 650 13.82 -22.50 35.43
C CYS A 650 14.87 -21.40 35.51
N ILE A 651 14.50 -20.16 35.89
CA ILE A 651 15.41 -19.00 35.90
C ILE A 651 16.68 -19.30 36.70
N LEU A 652 16.55 -19.87 37.89
CA LEU A 652 17.70 -20.16 38.74
C LEU A 652 18.63 -21.25 38.15
N GLN A 653 18.06 -22.22 37.42
CA GLN A 653 18.83 -23.26 36.74
C GLN A 653 19.71 -22.66 35.63
N GLU A 654 19.11 -21.82 34.78
CA GLU A 654 19.82 -21.19 33.66
C GLU A 654 20.82 -20.14 34.16
N LEU A 655 20.46 -19.34 35.17
CA LEU A 655 21.38 -18.42 35.86
C LEU A 655 22.65 -19.11 36.37
N VAL A 656 22.50 -20.23 37.09
CA VAL A 656 23.65 -20.97 37.63
C VAL A 656 24.51 -21.52 36.51
N LYS A 657 23.92 -22.07 35.44
CA LYS A 657 24.65 -22.55 34.25
C LYS A 657 25.41 -21.42 33.54
N SER A 658 24.74 -20.31 33.29
CA SER A 658 25.29 -19.12 32.61
C SER A 658 26.48 -18.54 33.38
N LEU A 659 26.35 -18.36 34.70
CA LEU A 659 27.47 -17.89 35.54
C LEU A 659 28.64 -18.87 35.57
N MET A 660 28.40 -20.19 35.55
CA MET A 660 29.48 -21.18 35.44
C MET A 660 30.17 -21.13 34.08
N SER A 661 29.42 -21.02 32.97
CA SER A 661 30.02 -20.94 31.63
C SER A 661 30.83 -19.66 31.40
N HIS A 662 30.52 -18.59 32.14
CA HIS A 662 31.26 -17.33 32.12
C HIS A 662 32.38 -17.25 33.16
N GLU A 663 32.68 -18.32 33.90
CA GLU A 663 33.71 -18.36 34.96
C GLU A 663 33.49 -17.34 36.09
N LEU A 664 32.23 -16.97 36.35
CA LEU A 664 31.84 -15.99 37.38
C LEU A 664 31.37 -16.64 38.71
N GLY A 665 31.65 -17.93 38.89
CA GLY A 665 31.05 -18.79 39.92
C GLY A 665 31.72 -18.83 41.30
N ASP A 666 32.88 -18.21 41.53
CA ASP A 666 33.63 -18.45 42.77
C ASP A 666 33.46 -17.34 43.83
N ASN A 667 32.21 -16.95 44.14
CA ASN A 667 31.95 -15.94 45.18
C ASN A 667 30.74 -16.29 46.08
N GLY A 668 30.60 -15.59 47.21
CA GLY A 668 29.57 -15.85 48.23
C GLY A 668 28.13 -15.71 47.70
N PHE A 669 27.88 -14.82 46.74
CA PHE A 669 26.58 -14.61 46.13
C PHE A 669 26.21 -15.75 45.18
N TRP A 670 27.18 -16.26 44.41
CA TRP A 670 26.97 -17.47 43.61
C TRP A 670 26.65 -18.66 44.52
N ILE A 671 27.37 -18.82 45.63
CA ILE A 671 27.08 -19.87 46.62
C ILE A 671 25.66 -19.73 47.19
N GLN A 672 25.17 -18.50 47.40
CA GLN A 672 23.79 -18.25 47.83
C GLN A 672 22.76 -18.74 46.79
N LEU A 673 22.94 -18.38 45.51
CA LEU A 673 22.09 -18.86 44.41
C LEU A 673 22.14 -20.39 44.29
N LEU A 674 23.35 -20.97 44.39
CA LEU A 674 23.59 -22.41 44.37
C LEU A 674 22.83 -23.13 45.49
N LYS A 675 22.91 -22.63 46.72
CA LYS A 675 22.17 -23.18 47.87
C LYS A 675 20.66 -23.12 47.65
N CYS A 676 20.15 -22.00 47.16
CA CYS A 676 18.73 -21.84 46.83
C CYS A 676 18.29 -22.89 45.79
N ARG A 677 19.10 -23.15 44.75
CA ARG A 677 18.81 -24.17 43.74
C ARG A 677 18.85 -25.58 44.31
N ILE A 678 19.83 -25.88 45.16
CA ILE A 678 19.93 -27.16 45.86
C ILE A 678 18.68 -27.38 46.72
N GLU A 679 18.23 -26.39 47.48
CA GLU A 679 17.00 -26.48 48.29
C GLU A 679 15.75 -26.79 47.45
N GLN A 680 15.62 -26.19 46.25
CA GLN A 680 14.54 -26.54 45.31
C GLN A 680 14.63 -28.00 44.86
N LEU A 681 15.81 -28.44 44.43
CA LEU A 681 16.04 -29.79 43.92
C LEU A 681 15.87 -30.85 45.02
N GLU A 682 16.18 -30.52 46.27
CA GLU A 682 15.94 -31.39 47.43
C GLU A 682 14.45 -31.59 47.73
N LYS A 683 13.60 -30.60 47.46
CA LYS A 683 12.14 -30.78 47.52
C LYS A 683 11.69 -31.80 46.48
N ILE A 684 12.21 -31.72 45.25
CA ILE A 684 11.92 -32.67 44.16
C ILE A 684 12.39 -34.08 44.55
N GLU A 685 13.62 -34.21 45.06
CA GLU A 685 14.17 -35.49 45.55
C GLU A 685 13.26 -36.16 46.60
N LYS A 686 12.68 -35.37 47.52
CA LYS A 686 11.75 -35.86 48.56
C LYS A 686 10.39 -36.32 48.01
N MET A 687 9.88 -35.69 46.95
CA MET A 687 8.56 -36.00 46.39
C MET A 687 8.47 -37.39 45.75
N LYS A 688 9.61 -37.96 45.32
CA LYS A 688 9.73 -39.22 44.55
C LYS A 688 8.94 -39.19 43.23
N VAL A 689 9.36 -40.02 42.27
CA VAL A 689 8.62 -40.18 41.00
C VAL A 689 7.29 -40.88 41.29
N LYS A 690 6.17 -40.22 40.98
CA LYS A 690 4.84 -40.87 41.01
C LYS A 690 4.83 -42.07 40.05
N PRO A 691 4.19 -43.20 40.39
CA PRO A 691 4.03 -44.31 39.45
C PRO A 691 3.20 -43.88 38.22
N PHE A 692 3.41 -44.56 37.09
CA PHE A 692 2.72 -44.25 35.84
C PHE A 692 1.19 -44.30 35.99
N SER A 693 0.53 -43.23 35.53
CA SER A 693 -0.93 -43.13 35.39
C SER A 693 -1.28 -42.58 33.99
N TRP A 694 -2.47 -42.94 33.51
CA TRP A 694 -3.05 -42.34 32.29
C TRP A 694 -3.71 -40.98 32.55
N GLU A 695 -3.84 -40.59 33.81
CA GLU A 695 -4.37 -39.31 34.25
C GLU A 695 -3.29 -38.24 34.10
N GLN A 696 -3.53 -37.28 33.22
CA GLN A 696 -2.65 -36.14 32.98
C GLN A 696 -3.25 -34.95 33.75
N GLU A 697 -3.14 -34.99 35.08
CA GLU A 697 -3.85 -34.14 36.06
C GLU A 697 -3.73 -32.63 35.75
N GLU A 698 -2.57 -32.21 35.25
CA GLU A 698 -2.21 -30.82 34.97
C GLU A 698 -2.53 -30.38 33.52
N ALA A 699 -3.18 -31.22 32.72
CA ALA A 699 -3.48 -30.89 31.32
C ALA A 699 -4.43 -29.67 31.21
N ILE A 700 -4.08 -28.68 30.37
CA ILE A 700 -4.90 -27.50 30.07
C ILE A 700 -5.12 -27.42 28.55
N ILE A 701 -6.38 -27.29 28.12
CA ILE A 701 -6.77 -27.09 26.71
C ILE A 701 -7.82 -25.97 26.65
N ASP A 702 -7.37 -24.75 26.40
CA ASP A 702 -8.25 -23.58 26.33
C ASP A 702 -9.27 -23.72 25.20
N GLY A 703 -10.54 -23.45 25.52
CA GLY A 703 -11.66 -23.55 24.58
C GLY A 703 -12.24 -24.96 24.38
N HIS A 704 -11.65 -26.01 24.99
CA HIS A 704 -12.13 -27.39 24.83
C HIS A 704 -12.20 -28.16 26.16
N PRO A 705 -13.17 -27.84 27.04
CA PRO A 705 -13.27 -28.41 28.39
C PRO A 705 -13.49 -29.92 28.41
N SER A 706 -14.15 -30.49 27.41
CA SER A 706 -14.37 -31.94 27.31
C SER A 706 -13.08 -32.71 27.01
N VAL A 707 -12.21 -32.14 26.17
CA VAL A 707 -10.88 -32.69 25.89
C VAL A 707 -9.99 -32.57 27.12
N GLN A 708 -10.03 -31.43 27.82
CA GLN A 708 -9.32 -31.26 29.08
C GLN A 708 -9.76 -32.27 30.15
N ALA A 709 -11.06 -32.48 30.33
CA ALA A 709 -11.60 -33.47 31.26
C ALA A 709 -11.17 -34.90 30.87
N PHE A 710 -11.17 -35.22 29.57
CA PHE A 710 -10.64 -36.49 29.06
C PHE A 710 -9.15 -36.67 29.42
N LEU A 711 -8.32 -35.64 29.23
CA LEU A 711 -6.90 -35.69 29.54
C LEU A 711 -6.62 -35.95 31.02
N ARG A 712 -7.37 -35.30 31.90
CA ARG A 712 -7.25 -35.46 33.36
C ARG A 712 -7.85 -36.77 33.88
N GLY A 713 -8.78 -37.39 33.16
CA GLY A 713 -9.42 -38.65 33.57
C GLY A 713 -8.63 -39.93 33.21
N PRO A 714 -9.08 -41.13 33.61
CA PRO A 714 -8.37 -42.39 33.36
C PRO A 714 -8.52 -42.91 31.92
N THR A 715 -9.46 -42.35 31.15
CA THR A 715 -9.81 -42.82 29.80
C THR A 715 -8.66 -42.61 28.83
N ARG A 716 -8.35 -43.64 28.01
CA ARG A 716 -7.20 -43.63 27.10
C ARG A 716 -7.49 -43.10 25.70
N THR A 717 -8.74 -43.16 25.27
CA THR A 717 -9.14 -42.76 23.92
C THR A 717 -10.47 -42.01 23.97
N MET A 718 -10.57 -40.93 23.20
CA MET A 718 -11.78 -40.11 23.06
C MET A 718 -12.05 -39.84 21.59
N LYS A 719 -13.32 -39.94 21.19
CA LYS A 719 -13.82 -39.40 19.93
C LYS A 719 -14.26 -37.95 20.17
N TYR A 720 -13.84 -37.05 19.31
CA TYR A 720 -14.15 -35.63 19.39
C TYR A 720 -14.59 -35.10 18.02
N ASP A 721 -15.88 -34.81 17.87
CA ASP A 721 -16.59 -34.61 16.61
C ASP A 721 -17.35 -33.28 16.53
N ILE A 722 -16.78 -32.22 17.11
CA ILE A 722 -17.36 -30.86 17.08
C ILE A 722 -17.12 -30.10 15.77
N PHE A 723 -16.29 -30.64 14.88
CA PHE A 723 -15.78 -29.94 13.71
C PHE A 723 -16.73 -30.08 12.52
N THR A 724 -16.84 -29.03 11.71
CA THR A 724 -17.70 -28.99 10.52
C THR A 724 -16.94 -29.33 9.23
N SER A 725 -15.61 -29.27 9.26
CA SER A 725 -14.74 -29.57 8.12
C SER A 725 -13.44 -30.25 8.53
N GLU A 726 -12.79 -30.92 7.58
CA GLU A 726 -11.49 -31.55 7.78
C GLU A 726 -10.38 -30.53 8.13
N ASP A 727 -10.48 -29.30 7.61
CA ASP A 727 -9.51 -28.24 7.88
C ASP A 727 -9.66 -27.68 9.31
N GLU A 728 -10.86 -27.64 9.87
CA GLU A 728 -11.05 -27.32 11.29
C GLU A 728 -10.43 -28.38 12.20
N VAL A 729 -10.56 -29.68 11.87
CA VAL A 729 -9.91 -30.76 12.62
C VAL A 729 -8.39 -30.60 12.57
N ARG A 730 -7.85 -30.26 11.39
CA ARG A 730 -6.41 -30.02 11.21
C ARG A 730 -5.97 -28.79 11.99
N GLY A 731 -6.69 -27.67 11.93
CA GLY A 731 -6.38 -26.45 12.67
C GLY A 731 -6.33 -26.68 14.17
N PHE A 732 -7.31 -27.40 14.72
CA PHE A 732 -7.31 -27.85 16.11
C PHE A 732 -6.10 -28.74 16.43
N MET A 733 -5.79 -29.71 15.57
CA MET A 733 -4.64 -30.59 15.74
C MET A 733 -3.31 -29.82 15.71
N PHE A 734 -3.18 -28.85 14.80
CA PHE A 734 -2.01 -27.98 14.68
C PHE A 734 -1.83 -27.12 15.92
N LYS A 735 -2.91 -26.49 16.39
CA LYS A 735 -2.89 -25.57 17.52
C LYS A 735 -2.55 -26.25 18.86
N TYR A 736 -3.14 -27.42 19.13
CA TYR A 736 -3.03 -28.05 20.45
C TYR A 736 -2.07 -29.25 20.49
N PHE A 737 -1.85 -29.98 19.38
CA PHE A 737 -1.17 -31.28 19.42
C PHE A 737 0.08 -31.41 18.56
N LYS A 738 0.29 -30.60 17.52
CA LYS A 738 1.57 -30.59 16.79
C LYS A 738 2.65 -29.80 17.55
N ARG A 739 3.90 -30.16 17.30
CA ARG A 739 5.07 -29.41 17.78
C ARG A 739 5.29 -28.20 16.85
N PRO A 740 5.70 -27.02 17.38
CA PRO A 740 6.24 -25.95 16.54
C PRO A 740 7.43 -26.49 15.74
N TRP A 741 7.54 -26.08 14.48
CA TRP A 741 8.71 -26.36 13.64
C TRP A 741 9.54 -25.06 13.56
N PRO A 742 10.88 -25.13 13.62
CA PRO A 742 11.74 -26.31 13.60
C PRO A 742 11.86 -27.00 14.97
N ALA A 743 11.76 -28.33 14.95
CA ALA A 743 11.96 -29.19 16.12
C ALA A 743 13.44 -29.56 16.26
N THR A 744 14.29 -28.60 16.61
CA THR A 744 15.69 -28.86 16.94
C THR A 744 15.90 -29.24 18.41
N ASP A 745 14.91 -28.98 19.27
CA ASP A 745 15.08 -29.18 20.70
C ASP A 745 14.05 -30.17 21.28
N VAL A 746 14.53 -31.39 21.56
CA VAL A 746 13.70 -32.50 22.06
C VAL A 746 13.16 -32.22 23.48
N ASN A 747 13.71 -31.20 24.16
CA ASN A 747 13.46 -30.85 25.56
C ASN A 747 12.41 -29.75 25.81
N VAL A 748 11.83 -29.13 24.77
CA VAL A 748 10.99 -27.92 24.94
C VAL A 748 9.49 -28.19 24.72
N ASP A 749 9.03 -29.43 24.84
CA ASP A 749 7.58 -29.71 24.88
C ASP A 749 7.04 -29.51 26.31
N ARG A 750 6.75 -28.26 26.67
CA ARG A 750 6.23 -27.84 27.99
C ARG A 750 4.76 -28.24 28.23
N ARG A 751 4.12 -28.95 27.30
CA ARG A 751 2.73 -29.39 27.49
C ARG A 751 2.65 -30.44 28.59
N GLU A 752 1.74 -30.19 29.52
CA GLU A 752 1.38 -31.08 30.61
C GLU A 752 0.48 -32.25 30.17
N TYR A 753 0.57 -32.62 28.90
CA TYR A 753 -0.16 -33.73 28.29
C TYR A 753 0.58 -34.32 27.08
N SER A 754 0.18 -35.53 26.68
CA SER A 754 0.62 -36.14 25.43
C SER A 754 -0.47 -37.01 24.81
N VAL A 755 -0.76 -36.73 23.54
CA VAL A 755 -1.84 -37.36 22.79
C VAL A 755 -1.40 -37.58 21.35
N TRP A 756 -1.67 -38.77 20.85
CA TRP A 756 -1.66 -39.08 19.44
C TRP A 756 -3.06 -38.83 18.86
N VAL A 757 -3.13 -38.05 17.80
CA VAL A 757 -4.39 -37.69 17.12
C VAL A 757 -4.46 -38.38 15.77
N SER A 758 -5.59 -39.00 15.48
CA SER A 758 -5.94 -39.42 14.12
C SER A 758 -7.21 -38.72 13.66
N ILE A 759 -7.35 -38.56 12.34
CA ILE A 759 -8.48 -37.88 11.69
C ILE A 759 -9.21 -38.90 10.80
N PRO A 760 -10.14 -39.70 11.35
CA PRO A 760 -10.98 -40.56 10.52
C PRO A 760 -12.07 -39.73 9.81
N GLY A 761 -12.44 -40.13 8.60
CA GLY A 761 -13.44 -39.44 7.77
C GLY A 761 -12.82 -38.55 6.68
N LYS A 762 -13.66 -37.96 5.81
CA LYS A 762 -13.28 -36.98 4.78
C LYS A 762 -14.32 -35.87 4.72
N GLY A 763 -13.88 -34.64 4.45
CA GLY A 763 -14.78 -33.48 4.31
C GLY A 763 -15.58 -33.21 5.59
N THR A 764 -16.90 -33.06 5.48
CA THR A 764 -17.80 -32.72 6.60
C THR A 764 -18.04 -33.85 7.61
N LYS A 765 -17.49 -35.04 7.38
CA LYS A 765 -17.56 -36.20 8.29
C LYS A 765 -16.25 -36.46 9.03
N ALA A 766 -15.27 -35.56 8.91
CA ALA A 766 -14.00 -35.67 9.60
C ALA A 766 -14.17 -35.41 11.11
N PHE A 767 -13.52 -36.19 11.95
CA PHE A 767 -13.49 -35.99 13.40
C PHE A 767 -12.12 -36.36 13.97
N ALA A 768 -11.82 -35.91 15.18
CA ALA A 768 -10.57 -36.26 15.87
C ALA A 768 -10.76 -37.50 16.77
N VAL A 769 -9.84 -38.45 16.68
CA VAL A 769 -9.68 -39.51 17.68
C VAL A 769 -8.40 -39.24 18.45
N LEU A 770 -8.57 -38.89 19.73
CA LEU A 770 -7.50 -38.56 20.66
C LEU A 770 -7.11 -39.81 21.44
N LYS A 771 -5.84 -40.20 21.40
CA LYS A 771 -5.30 -41.34 22.15
C LYS A 771 -4.12 -40.89 23.01
N LYS A 772 -4.22 -41.02 24.33
CA LYS A 772 -3.13 -40.67 25.24
C LYS A 772 -1.89 -41.51 24.96
N THR A 773 -0.72 -40.89 25.06
CA THR A 773 0.57 -41.57 24.95
C THR A 773 1.27 -41.60 26.31
N ARG A 774 2.31 -42.43 26.43
CA ARG A 774 3.16 -42.49 27.62
C ARG A 774 4.20 -41.36 27.65
N GLU A 775 4.39 -40.67 26.52
CA GLU A 775 5.46 -39.68 26.32
C GLU A 775 5.44 -38.56 27.37
N TRP A 776 4.28 -38.07 27.80
CA TRP A 776 4.19 -37.08 28.88
C TRP A 776 4.81 -37.59 30.19
N TYR A 777 4.48 -38.82 30.59
CA TYR A 777 5.06 -39.44 31.77
C TYR A 777 6.57 -39.66 31.61
N ASP A 778 6.98 -40.18 30.44
CA ASP A 778 8.41 -40.42 30.18
C ASP A 778 9.20 -39.09 30.18
N ARG A 779 8.63 -37.98 29.69
CA ARG A 779 9.20 -36.62 29.81
C ARG A 779 9.30 -36.16 31.27
N LYS A 780 8.25 -36.37 32.09
CA LYS A 780 8.28 -36.06 33.53
C LYS A 780 9.36 -36.84 34.27
N VAL A 781 9.50 -38.13 33.98
CA VAL A 781 10.56 -38.99 34.54
C VAL A 781 11.94 -38.53 34.08
N ALA A 782 12.11 -38.21 32.79
CA ALA A 782 13.37 -37.69 32.27
C ALA A 782 13.77 -36.37 32.95
N LYS A 783 12.83 -35.41 33.07
CA LYS A 783 13.06 -34.13 33.78
C LYS A 783 13.38 -34.35 35.26
N PHE A 784 12.70 -35.29 35.92
CA PHE A 784 13.00 -35.66 37.30
C PHE A 784 14.42 -36.22 37.45
N ASN A 785 14.84 -37.13 36.56
CA ASN A 785 16.18 -37.69 36.59
C ASN A 785 17.24 -36.62 36.30
N GLN A 786 17.00 -35.74 35.33
CA GLN A 786 17.87 -34.60 35.03
C GLN A 786 18.06 -33.68 36.25
N ASN A 787 16.97 -33.38 36.97
CA ASN A 787 17.02 -32.61 38.21
C ASN A 787 17.84 -33.32 39.31
N LEU A 788 17.77 -34.65 39.41
CA LEU A 788 18.59 -35.42 40.35
C LEU A 788 20.07 -35.44 39.97
N ASP A 789 20.38 -35.50 38.68
CA ASP A 789 21.76 -35.46 38.20
C ASP A 789 22.35 -34.05 38.41
N GLU A 790 21.61 -32.99 38.10
CA GLU A 790 21.96 -31.61 38.46
C GLU A 790 22.22 -31.48 39.96
N LEU A 791 21.34 -32.01 40.83
CA LEU A 791 21.53 -31.95 42.28
C LEU A 791 22.85 -32.59 42.74
N LYS A 792 23.26 -33.71 42.14
CA LYS A 792 24.55 -34.36 42.46
C LYS A 792 25.73 -33.48 42.04
N GLU A 793 25.65 -32.87 40.86
CA GLU A 793 26.66 -31.95 40.35
C GLU A 793 26.79 -30.72 41.27
N LEU A 794 25.68 -30.04 41.57
CA LEU A 794 25.68 -28.84 42.42
C LEU A 794 26.15 -29.15 43.85
N ARG A 795 25.79 -30.31 44.43
CA ARG A 795 26.32 -30.76 45.74
C ARG A 795 27.83 -30.99 45.71
N THR A 796 28.37 -31.44 44.58
CA THR A 796 29.81 -31.64 44.39
C THR A 796 30.53 -30.30 44.28
N PHE A 797 29.99 -29.38 43.48
CA PHE A 797 30.49 -28.00 43.36
C PHE A 797 30.47 -27.24 44.69
N LEU A 798 29.38 -27.35 45.46
CA LEU A 798 29.29 -26.69 46.76
C LEU A 798 30.38 -27.19 47.73
N LYS A 799 30.68 -28.50 47.71
CA LYS A 799 31.75 -29.09 48.53
C LYS A 799 33.13 -28.60 48.11
N SER A 800 33.42 -28.50 46.80
CA SER A 800 34.70 -27.98 46.32
C SER A 800 34.86 -26.49 46.64
N ALA A 801 33.81 -25.69 46.46
CA ALA A 801 33.83 -24.26 46.74
C ALA A 801 34.09 -23.97 48.24
N ILE A 802 33.42 -24.69 49.15
CA ILE A 802 33.62 -24.55 50.60
C ILE A 802 35.06 -24.91 51.01
N ASN A 803 35.63 -25.95 50.39
CA ASN A 803 37.00 -26.37 50.67
C ASN A 803 38.04 -25.36 50.17
N ASN A 804 37.79 -24.67 49.05
CA ASN A 804 38.68 -23.64 48.51
C ASN A 804 38.61 -22.31 49.27
N THR A 805 37.47 -21.96 49.89
CA THR A 805 37.35 -20.78 50.76
C THR A 805 37.91 -20.96 52.18
N SER A 806 38.29 -22.19 52.54
CA SER A 806 38.85 -22.54 53.86
C SER A 806 40.38 -22.65 53.86
N SER A 807 41.01 -22.38 52.71
CA SER A 807 42.46 -22.25 52.49
C SER A 807 42.80 -20.82 52.12
#